data_AF-A0A3L7VNT8-F1
#
_entry.id   AF-A0A3L7VNT8-F1
#
_cell.length_a   1.000
_cell.length_b   1.000
_cell.length_c   1.000
_cell.angle_alpha   90.00
_cell.angle_beta   90.00
_cell.angle_gamma   90.00
#
_symmetry.space_group_name_H-M   'P 1'
#
loop_
_entity.id
_entity.type
_entity.pdbx_description
1 polymer ?
#
loop_
_entity_poly.entity_id
_entity_poly.type
_entity_poly.pdbx_seq_one_letter_code
_entity_poly.pdbx_strand_id
1 'polypeptide(L)'
;MNFKTTYILAAILATILILLGTAVFLGPESPGGDAFLLPSTKTASTKVDADDIDKVVIERSKPADGLASMTLNKTNGQWTIESPGPFRADDGQVRELVRQIMEARNDDRSDRPQSDSEWGLDQPSGKVVLSSESKGKSFTIDLGNTSPGTTSAVVYAKSSDRKGAIAVLKSSVTGLFKTVKSLRDPYLLASSSSDISRFEISLGGKNPLELKKTAENWRYVKPGDWGEAEMGAFGAPDEKDKTPAGVNAVLTALSNIRVTHTDEMVTDFVADATTDLAKYGLDPAKDKVLKLSIDRALVAKATDAGKAGPAAIVPVTLLVGVGKKDGDKYYASLDEDKKNIVRLPARDIDPLLKLVEDPQALRDKTLVKIVGKFDAFDIDSPTGKLEFRRTADKPWQLWRTGSTSSTELDTTIVETFLNQITQKDSVKAFVNGPVKDAELGFDKPQATISLWVNGIVPVEKKEDAKSDPKTEKKPDPKGGDEKPKLVGTEPKLRLILGKTEGPLVLVRRTGASDALTAKIDATLLTATLRGPVAYLDKNLPSFNPQAQDPSENVTRLKVVIGGKTSEVEREKADAPWKFVSPKERTGLAVSASTVRGILGTINNLRALSIVSEKATDVQLDKDFGLKTPATQIVVTTGKDKEAKTWEFSFGKETVDKSGLYAKQSWREMVFAIDKLTPQTLEAEIADTVLFAGIDIAKIETFKIVGWRAVTGSPFTLDLERKQGKWQAKAPMNFAIDTGKVDKFLADVTNLRAEKFISFGTPVKPDQNFDPVQGGTILEFTVSGEKGVQKLTLGKAEGDAFLAQASKISGAVITVKQAAFTPALAKPAFFNP
;
A
#
# COMPACT_ATOMS: atom_id res chain seq x y z
N MET A 1 -8.66 -33.25 34.87
CA MET A 1 -8.59 -34.45 34.01
C MET A 1 -8.29 -35.65 34.89
N ASN A 2 -9.13 -36.69 34.85
CA ASN A 2 -8.91 -37.90 35.65
C ASN A 2 -7.84 -38.75 34.96
N PHE A 3 -6.64 -38.80 35.52
CA PHE A 3 -5.49 -39.49 34.92
C PHE A 3 -5.80 -40.97 34.64
N LYS A 4 -6.65 -41.62 35.45
CA LYS A 4 -7.08 -43.01 35.21
C LYS A 4 -7.81 -43.19 33.89
N THR A 5 -8.71 -42.27 33.53
CA THR A 5 -9.45 -42.31 32.25
C THR A 5 -8.51 -42.06 31.07
N THR A 6 -7.48 -41.24 31.26
CA THR A 6 -6.46 -40.93 30.24
C THR A 6 -5.58 -42.16 29.97
N TYR A 7 -5.15 -42.87 31.01
CA TYR A 7 -4.38 -44.11 30.87
C TYR A 7 -5.20 -45.24 30.23
N ILE A 8 -6.50 -45.34 30.53
CA ILE A 8 -7.39 -46.32 29.90
C ILE A 8 -7.55 -46.03 28.39
N LEU A 9 -7.77 -44.76 28.02
CA LEU A 9 -7.86 -44.37 26.60
C LEU A 9 -6.53 -44.57 25.85
N ALA A 10 -5.40 -44.26 26.49
CA ALA A 10 -4.08 -44.51 25.90
C ALA A 10 -3.79 -46.01 25.72
N ALA A 11 -4.21 -46.85 26.67
CA ALA A 11 -4.08 -48.30 26.55
C ALA A 11 -4.97 -48.86 25.44
N ILE A 12 -6.23 -48.39 25.32
CA ILE A 12 -7.13 -48.78 24.23
C ILE A 12 -6.55 -48.35 22.87
N LEU A 13 -6.04 -47.13 22.76
CA LEU A 13 -5.40 -46.64 21.53
C LEU A 13 -4.16 -47.47 21.17
N ALA A 14 -3.30 -47.78 22.14
CA ALA A 14 -2.15 -48.65 21.94
C ALA A 14 -2.58 -50.05 21.48
N THR A 15 -3.66 -50.59 22.05
CA THR A 15 -4.20 -51.90 21.66
C THR A 15 -4.78 -51.85 20.24
N ILE A 16 -5.48 -50.78 19.86
CA ILE A 16 -5.96 -50.56 18.49
C ILE A 16 -4.79 -50.42 17.52
N LEU A 17 -3.73 -49.70 17.88
CA LEU A 17 -2.53 -49.55 17.05
C LEU A 17 -1.76 -50.87 16.92
N ILE A 18 -1.73 -51.70 17.97
CA ILE A 18 -1.16 -53.06 17.90
C ILE A 18 -2.04 -53.95 17.02
N LEU A 19 -3.36 -53.86 17.12
CA LEU A 19 -4.30 -54.58 16.26
C LEU A 19 -4.23 -54.12 14.81
N LEU A 20 -4.04 -52.82 14.54
CA LEU A 20 -3.83 -52.29 13.20
C LEU A 20 -2.46 -52.68 12.66
N GLY A 21 -1.41 -52.60 13.49
CA GLY A 21 -0.06 -53.02 13.14
C GLY A 21 0.00 -54.51 12.84
N THR A 22 -0.68 -55.34 13.62
CA THR A 22 -0.84 -56.78 13.33
C THR A 22 -1.74 -57.04 12.14
N ALA A 23 -2.81 -56.28 11.91
CA ALA A 23 -3.64 -56.42 10.71
C ALA A 23 -2.93 -55.96 9.41
N VAL A 24 -1.97 -55.03 9.50
CA VAL A 24 -1.10 -54.64 8.38
C VAL A 24 0.01 -55.70 8.18
N PHE A 25 0.56 -56.25 9.27
CA PHE A 25 1.60 -57.30 9.22
C PHE A 25 1.04 -58.67 8.80
N LEU A 26 -0.20 -58.98 9.19
CA LEU A 26 -1.00 -60.15 8.81
C LEU A 26 -1.98 -59.84 7.67
N GLY A 27 -1.86 -58.66 7.04
CA GLY A 27 -2.64 -58.32 5.85
C GLY A 27 -2.43 -59.41 4.79
N PRO A 28 -3.39 -59.63 3.87
CA PRO A 28 -3.30 -60.70 2.89
C PRO A 28 -1.93 -60.69 2.25
N GLU A 29 -1.23 -61.83 2.27
CA GLU A 29 0.11 -61.98 1.70
C GLU A 29 0.14 -61.27 0.35
N SER A 30 1.21 -60.49 0.11
CA SER A 30 1.43 -59.89 -1.21
C SER A 30 1.24 -60.99 -2.25
N PRO A 31 0.33 -60.83 -3.24
CA PRO A 31 0.00 -61.91 -4.15
C PRO A 31 1.29 -62.50 -4.73
N GLY A 32 1.44 -63.82 -4.65
CA GLY A 32 2.59 -64.50 -5.26
C GLY A 32 2.72 -64.10 -6.73
N GLY A 33 3.95 -64.09 -7.25
CA GLY A 33 4.24 -63.64 -8.63
C GLY A 33 3.34 -64.28 -9.70
N ASP A 34 2.87 -65.51 -9.47
CA ASP A 34 1.96 -66.25 -10.34
C ASP A 34 0.56 -65.64 -10.51
N ALA A 35 0.17 -64.69 -9.64
CA ALA A 35 -1.07 -63.94 -9.79
C ALA A 35 -1.02 -62.92 -10.93
N PHE A 36 0.18 -62.55 -11.40
CA PHE A 36 0.35 -61.52 -12.43
C PHE A 36 0.33 -62.09 -13.85
N LEU A 37 -0.03 -61.26 -14.82
CA LEU A 37 0.04 -61.58 -16.25
C LEU A 37 1.48 -61.80 -16.70
N LEU A 38 2.42 -61.06 -16.09
CA LEU A 38 3.86 -61.10 -16.33
C LEU A 38 4.62 -61.44 -15.04
N PRO A 39 4.60 -62.70 -14.56
CA PRO A 39 5.21 -63.08 -13.28
C PRO A 39 6.71 -62.75 -13.16
N SER A 40 7.48 -62.88 -14.24
CA SER A 40 8.94 -62.66 -14.21
C SER A 40 9.32 -61.21 -13.93
N THR A 41 8.40 -60.26 -14.20
CA THR A 41 8.58 -58.83 -13.87
C THR A 41 8.54 -58.56 -12.37
N LYS A 42 8.01 -59.49 -11.56
CA LYS A 42 7.90 -59.36 -10.10
C LYS A 42 9.02 -60.10 -9.35
N THR A 43 9.81 -60.90 -10.05
CA THR A 43 10.95 -61.62 -9.47
C THR A 43 12.19 -60.73 -9.46
N ALA A 44 12.84 -60.60 -8.29
CA ALA A 44 13.96 -59.67 -8.09
C ALA A 44 15.14 -59.85 -9.08
N SER A 45 15.42 -61.08 -9.53
CA SER A 45 16.52 -61.39 -10.45
C SER A 45 16.20 -61.14 -11.93
N THR A 46 14.94 -60.98 -12.30
CA THR A 46 14.46 -60.76 -13.68
C THR A 46 13.59 -59.52 -13.82
N LYS A 47 13.65 -58.64 -12.83
CA LYS A 47 12.78 -57.46 -12.71
C LYS A 47 12.96 -56.54 -13.92
N VAL A 48 11.87 -56.37 -14.67
CA VAL A 48 11.68 -55.33 -15.67
C VAL A 48 10.61 -54.41 -15.10
N ASP A 49 10.92 -53.13 -14.94
CA ASP A 49 9.98 -52.12 -14.47
C ASP A 49 9.31 -51.41 -15.65
N ALA A 50 8.17 -50.73 -15.40
CA ALA A 50 7.44 -50.03 -16.45
C ALA A 50 8.27 -48.96 -17.18
N ASP A 51 9.22 -48.35 -16.47
CA ASP A 51 10.13 -47.36 -17.07
C ASP A 51 11.19 -47.96 -18.00
N ASP A 52 11.48 -49.27 -17.86
CA ASP A 52 12.41 -50.03 -18.71
C ASP A 52 11.81 -50.38 -20.08
N ILE A 53 10.49 -50.29 -20.24
CA ILE A 53 9.81 -50.55 -21.52
C ILE A 53 10.00 -49.35 -22.45
N ASP A 54 10.43 -49.63 -23.67
CA ASP A 54 10.75 -48.64 -24.70
C ASP A 54 9.96 -48.82 -26.00
N LYS A 55 9.30 -49.97 -26.19
CA LYS A 55 8.42 -50.20 -27.34
C LYS A 55 7.16 -50.96 -26.97
N VAL A 56 6.04 -50.51 -27.54
CA VAL A 56 4.72 -51.15 -27.40
C VAL A 56 4.11 -51.32 -28.79
N VAL A 57 3.76 -52.55 -29.16
CA VAL A 57 3.01 -52.85 -30.38
C VAL A 57 1.66 -53.42 -29.97
N ILE A 58 0.57 -52.85 -30.48
CA ILE A 58 -0.80 -53.34 -30.24
C ILE A 58 -1.42 -53.66 -31.59
N GLU A 59 -1.86 -54.89 -31.76
CA GLU A 59 -2.61 -55.38 -32.92
C GLU A 59 -4.02 -55.77 -32.49
N ARG A 60 -5.02 -55.45 -33.31
CA ARG A 60 -6.44 -55.66 -33.00
C ARG A 60 -7.13 -56.30 -34.20
N SER A 61 -7.84 -57.40 -33.94
CA SER A 61 -8.61 -58.13 -34.95
C SER A 61 -9.95 -57.44 -35.26
N LYS A 62 -10.49 -56.67 -34.32
CA LYS A 62 -11.73 -55.87 -34.46
C LYS A 62 -11.56 -54.48 -33.82
N PRO A 63 -10.83 -53.55 -34.47
CA PRO A 63 -10.53 -52.25 -33.89
C PRO A 63 -11.78 -51.36 -33.81
N ALA A 64 -11.96 -50.65 -32.70
CA ALA A 64 -13.07 -49.71 -32.49
C ALA A 64 -12.95 -48.44 -33.37
N ASP A 65 -11.73 -48.10 -33.79
CA ASP A 65 -11.37 -46.93 -34.59
C ASP A 65 -10.93 -47.30 -36.03
N GLY A 66 -11.11 -48.56 -36.43
CA GLY A 66 -10.71 -49.06 -37.76
C GLY A 66 -9.20 -49.30 -37.94
N LEU A 67 -8.37 -49.04 -36.91
CA LEU A 67 -6.92 -49.20 -36.98
C LEU A 67 -6.47 -50.55 -36.42
N ALA A 68 -6.04 -51.43 -37.32
CA ALA A 68 -5.65 -52.81 -36.99
C ALA A 68 -4.33 -52.92 -36.20
N SER A 69 -3.44 -51.93 -36.28
CA SER A 69 -2.21 -51.91 -35.48
C SER A 69 -1.77 -50.50 -35.07
N MET A 70 -1.04 -50.44 -33.96
CA MET A 70 -0.42 -49.24 -33.42
C MET A 70 0.96 -49.59 -32.87
N THR A 71 1.95 -48.74 -33.14
CA THR A 71 3.31 -48.90 -32.62
C THR A 71 3.73 -47.63 -31.89
N LEU A 72 4.09 -47.78 -30.62
CA LEU A 72 4.64 -46.71 -29.79
C LEU A 72 6.11 -46.99 -29.50
N ASN A 73 6.95 -45.99 -29.66
CA ASN A 73 8.38 -46.06 -29.33
C ASN A 73 8.76 -44.92 -28.38
N LYS A 74 9.63 -45.22 -27.43
CA LYS A 74 10.22 -44.27 -26.50
C LYS A 74 11.58 -43.85 -27.02
N THR A 75 11.67 -42.66 -27.60
CA THR A 75 12.92 -42.10 -28.11
C THR A 75 13.32 -40.91 -27.24
N ASN A 76 14.58 -40.88 -26.78
CA ASN A 76 15.09 -39.83 -25.88
C ASN A 76 14.21 -39.60 -24.63
N GLY A 77 13.59 -40.66 -24.10
CA GLY A 77 12.74 -40.59 -22.92
C GLY A 77 11.32 -40.08 -23.17
N GLN A 78 10.92 -39.84 -24.41
CA GLN A 78 9.56 -39.43 -24.79
C GLN A 78 8.89 -40.48 -25.67
N TRP A 79 7.62 -40.77 -25.38
CA TRP A 79 6.81 -41.64 -26.22
C TRP A 79 6.36 -40.95 -27.52
N THR A 80 6.45 -41.68 -28.62
CA THR A 80 5.97 -41.31 -29.95
C THR A 80 5.13 -42.46 -30.51
N ILE A 81 4.17 -42.14 -31.37
CA ILE A 81 3.41 -43.10 -32.16
C ILE A 81 4.09 -43.15 -33.54
N GLU A 82 4.57 -44.31 -33.95
CA GLU A 82 5.23 -44.51 -35.25
C GLU A 82 4.22 -44.92 -36.34
N SER A 83 3.27 -45.79 -35.97
CA SER A 83 2.21 -46.30 -36.85
C SER A 83 0.85 -46.06 -36.19
N PRO A 84 -0.17 -45.54 -36.92
CA PRO A 84 -0.28 -45.39 -38.39
C PRO A 84 0.41 -44.16 -38.99
N GLY A 85 1.10 -43.36 -38.18
CA GLY A 85 1.89 -42.22 -38.66
C GLY A 85 2.72 -41.64 -37.51
N PRO A 86 3.73 -40.80 -37.82
CA PRO A 86 4.63 -40.23 -36.82
C PRO A 86 3.92 -39.13 -36.01
N PHE A 87 3.33 -39.50 -34.88
CA PHE A 87 2.66 -38.55 -33.98
C PHE A 87 3.38 -38.48 -32.63
N ARG A 88 3.32 -37.31 -31.98
CA ARG A 88 3.67 -37.19 -30.57
C ARG A 88 2.65 -37.95 -29.71
N ALA A 89 3.12 -38.70 -28.72
CA ALA A 89 2.26 -39.44 -27.81
C ALA A 89 2.13 -38.71 -26.46
N ASP A 90 0.99 -38.89 -25.81
CA ASP A 90 0.79 -38.51 -24.41
C ASP A 90 1.60 -39.46 -23.52
N ASP A 91 2.78 -39.00 -23.10
CA ASP A 91 3.74 -39.79 -22.33
C ASP A 91 3.12 -40.40 -21.05
N GLY A 92 2.24 -39.66 -20.38
CA GLY A 92 1.55 -40.11 -19.17
C GLY A 92 0.56 -41.23 -19.46
N GLN A 93 -0.25 -41.09 -20.51
CA GLN A 93 -1.19 -42.14 -20.91
C GLN A 93 -0.50 -43.40 -21.40
N VAL A 94 0.63 -43.28 -22.10
CA VAL A 94 1.40 -44.44 -22.56
C VAL A 94 2.09 -45.15 -21.39
N ARG A 95 2.67 -44.41 -20.44
CA ARG A 95 3.20 -45.02 -19.20
C ARG A 95 2.13 -45.72 -18.40
N GLU A 96 0.94 -45.13 -18.29
CA GLU A 96 -0.19 -45.74 -17.60
C GLU A 96 -0.64 -47.02 -18.31
N LEU A 97 -0.71 -47.01 -19.65
CA LEU A 97 -0.95 -48.22 -20.46
C LEU A 97 0.07 -49.33 -20.15
N VAL A 98 1.37 -49.01 -20.18
CA VAL A 98 2.43 -49.98 -19.87
C VAL A 98 2.29 -50.50 -18.44
N ARG A 99 2.10 -49.60 -17.48
CA ARG A 99 1.94 -49.94 -16.05
C ARG A 99 0.74 -50.86 -15.83
N GLN A 100 -0.41 -50.57 -16.45
CA GLN A 100 -1.62 -51.39 -16.36
C GLN A 100 -1.37 -52.82 -16.85
N ILE A 101 -0.65 -52.98 -17.96
CA ILE A 101 -0.30 -54.30 -18.49
C ILE A 101 0.65 -55.04 -17.52
N MET A 102 1.65 -54.35 -17.00
CA MET A 102 2.64 -54.94 -16.08
C MET A 102 2.10 -55.22 -14.68
N GLU A 103 1.03 -54.55 -14.27
CA GLU A 103 0.32 -54.79 -13.01
C GLU A 103 -0.96 -55.61 -13.19
N ALA A 104 -1.25 -56.09 -14.41
CA ALA A 104 -2.40 -56.94 -14.68
C ALA A 104 -2.33 -58.23 -13.87
N ARG A 105 -3.42 -58.56 -13.17
CA ARG A 105 -3.52 -59.73 -12.30
C ARG A 105 -4.74 -60.56 -12.66
N ASN A 106 -4.67 -61.84 -12.30
CA ASN A 106 -5.80 -62.74 -12.38
C ASN A 106 -6.93 -62.27 -11.44
N ASP A 107 -8.16 -62.24 -11.95
CA ASP A 107 -9.37 -62.06 -11.15
C ASP A 107 -9.91 -63.43 -10.72
N ASP A 108 -9.67 -63.78 -9.46
CA ASP A 108 -10.08 -65.07 -8.90
C ASP A 108 -11.61 -65.22 -8.72
N ARG A 109 -12.39 -64.16 -8.98
CA ARG A 109 -13.86 -64.19 -8.90
C ARG A 109 -14.53 -64.51 -10.23
N SER A 110 -13.75 -64.63 -11.31
CA SER A 110 -14.26 -64.87 -12.65
C SER A 110 -14.31 -66.35 -12.99
N ASP A 111 -15.33 -66.75 -13.75
CA ASP A 111 -15.44 -68.10 -14.28
C ASP A 111 -14.23 -68.40 -15.18
N ARG A 112 -13.64 -69.58 -14.96
CA ARG A 112 -12.50 -70.10 -15.76
C ARG A 112 -13.04 -71.12 -16.76
N PRO A 113 -13.27 -70.73 -18.04
CA PRO A 113 -13.64 -71.71 -19.06
C PRO A 113 -12.57 -72.80 -19.21
N GLN A 114 -12.94 -73.98 -19.72
CA GLN A 114 -12.08 -75.17 -19.63
C GLN A 114 -11.02 -75.28 -20.75
N SER A 115 -11.10 -74.44 -21.79
CA SER A 115 -10.17 -74.48 -22.93
C SER A 115 -9.82 -73.10 -23.51
N ASP A 116 -8.63 -72.98 -24.13
CA ASP A 116 -8.17 -71.75 -24.81
C ASP A 116 -9.17 -71.28 -25.90
N SER A 117 -9.94 -72.20 -26.49
CA SER A 117 -10.99 -71.91 -27.47
C SER A 117 -12.15 -71.11 -26.87
N GLU A 118 -12.64 -71.51 -25.70
CA GLU A 118 -13.72 -70.81 -24.97
C GLU A 118 -13.28 -69.42 -24.51
N TRP A 119 -11.97 -69.25 -24.28
CA TRP A 119 -11.36 -67.97 -23.93
C TRP A 119 -11.17 -67.06 -25.15
N GLY A 120 -11.40 -67.56 -26.36
CA GLY A 120 -11.13 -66.83 -27.61
C GLY A 120 -9.65 -66.64 -27.90
N LEU A 121 -8.77 -67.51 -27.37
CA LEU A 121 -7.32 -67.43 -27.54
C LEU A 121 -6.81 -68.24 -28.73
N ASP A 122 -7.62 -69.14 -29.31
CA ASP A 122 -7.32 -69.80 -30.59
C ASP A 122 -7.32 -68.81 -31.77
N GLN A 123 -8.13 -67.76 -31.66
CA GLN A 123 -8.17 -66.62 -32.57
C GLN A 123 -8.19 -65.32 -31.74
N PRO A 124 -7.02 -64.86 -31.24
CA PRO A 124 -6.95 -63.70 -30.37
C PRO A 124 -7.63 -62.47 -30.97
N SER A 125 -8.43 -61.78 -30.15
CA SER A 125 -9.07 -60.52 -30.50
C SER A 125 -8.06 -59.36 -30.60
N GLY A 126 -6.89 -59.52 -29.98
CA GLY A 126 -5.74 -58.64 -30.14
C GLY A 126 -4.45 -59.27 -29.64
N LYS A 127 -3.32 -58.64 -29.99
CA LYS A 127 -1.97 -59.02 -29.57
C LYS A 127 -1.22 -57.79 -29.11
N VAL A 128 -0.50 -57.88 -27.99
CA VAL A 128 0.30 -56.81 -27.43
C VAL A 128 1.73 -57.29 -27.27
N VAL A 129 2.70 -56.52 -27.76
CA VAL A 129 4.13 -56.78 -27.58
C VAL A 129 4.72 -55.63 -26.78
N LEU A 130 5.30 -55.94 -25.61
CA LEU A 130 6.11 -55.01 -24.83
C LEU A 130 7.57 -55.39 -25.00
N SER A 131 8.43 -54.43 -25.33
CA SER A 131 9.87 -54.66 -25.45
C SER A 131 10.66 -53.68 -24.57
N SER A 132 11.74 -54.21 -24.00
CA SER A 132 12.78 -53.48 -23.30
C SER A 132 14.12 -53.83 -23.94
N GLU A 133 14.64 -52.91 -24.74
CA GLU A 133 15.95 -53.04 -25.39
C GLU A 133 17.06 -53.09 -24.34
N SER A 134 16.98 -52.24 -23.30
CA SER A 134 17.99 -52.17 -22.24
C SER A 134 18.12 -53.47 -21.42
N LYS A 135 17.03 -54.22 -21.27
CA LYS A 135 17.01 -55.52 -20.56
C LYS A 135 17.08 -56.72 -21.51
N GLY A 136 17.02 -56.49 -22.83
CA GLY A 136 16.93 -57.56 -23.83
C GLY A 136 15.70 -58.47 -23.63
N LYS A 137 14.59 -57.91 -23.16
CA LYS A 137 13.35 -58.65 -22.84
C LYS A 137 12.21 -58.23 -23.73
N SER A 138 11.36 -59.20 -24.10
CA SER A 138 10.14 -58.94 -24.84
C SER A 138 9.03 -59.86 -24.34
N PHE A 139 7.84 -59.31 -24.14
CA PHE A 139 6.65 -60.02 -23.69
C PHE A 139 5.58 -59.95 -24.76
N THR A 140 5.05 -61.10 -25.16
CA THR A 140 3.90 -61.18 -26.09
C THR A 140 2.67 -61.59 -25.30
N ILE A 141 1.60 -60.83 -25.44
CA ILE A 141 0.33 -61.03 -24.75
C ILE A 141 -0.76 -61.17 -25.81
N ASP A 142 -1.39 -62.33 -25.87
CA ASP A 142 -2.57 -62.58 -26.68
C ASP A 142 -3.83 -62.28 -25.85
N LEU A 143 -4.72 -61.47 -26.42
CA LEU A 143 -5.99 -61.06 -25.80
C LEU A 143 -7.13 -61.87 -26.43
N GLY A 144 -7.89 -62.57 -25.60
CA GLY A 144 -9.05 -63.36 -25.98
C GLY A 144 -10.35 -62.57 -25.93
N ASN A 145 -11.44 -63.27 -25.63
CA ASN A 145 -12.78 -62.70 -25.48
C ASN A 145 -12.88 -61.82 -24.21
N THR A 146 -13.82 -60.88 -24.23
CA THR A 146 -14.22 -60.10 -23.06
C THR A 146 -15.52 -60.68 -22.50
N SER A 147 -15.59 -60.92 -21.19
CA SER A 147 -16.81 -61.42 -20.56
C SER A 147 -17.93 -60.37 -20.54
N PRO A 148 -19.21 -60.79 -20.48
CA PRO A 148 -20.34 -59.87 -20.31
C PRO A 148 -20.29 -59.11 -18.97
N GLY A 149 -20.92 -57.93 -18.93
CA GLY A 149 -20.96 -57.07 -17.75
C GLY A 149 -20.20 -55.76 -17.94
N THR A 150 -20.37 -54.82 -17.02
CA THR A 150 -19.69 -53.51 -17.07
C THR A 150 -18.65 -53.36 -15.98
N THR A 151 -19.00 -53.67 -14.73
CA THR A 151 -18.12 -53.50 -13.56
C THR A 151 -17.27 -54.73 -13.23
N SER A 152 -17.72 -55.93 -13.62
CA SER A 152 -17.03 -57.21 -13.41
C SER A 152 -16.51 -57.84 -14.72
N ALA A 153 -16.50 -57.07 -15.81
CA ALA A 153 -16.03 -57.57 -17.10
C ALA A 153 -14.54 -57.93 -17.03
N VAL A 154 -14.17 -59.12 -17.48
CA VAL A 154 -12.78 -59.57 -17.59
C VAL A 154 -12.40 -59.74 -19.05
N VAL A 155 -11.12 -59.59 -19.34
CA VAL A 155 -10.47 -59.89 -20.61
C VAL A 155 -9.59 -61.09 -20.38
N TYR A 156 -9.84 -62.16 -21.11
CA TYR A 156 -8.99 -63.34 -21.06
C TYR A 156 -7.66 -63.05 -21.75
N ALA A 157 -6.53 -63.33 -21.11
CA ALA A 157 -5.21 -62.99 -21.62
C ALA A 157 -4.20 -64.12 -21.41
N LYS A 158 -3.34 -64.35 -22.41
CA LYS A 158 -2.27 -65.34 -22.37
C LYS A 158 -0.95 -64.64 -22.67
N SER A 159 0.04 -64.81 -21.79
CA SER A 159 1.36 -64.20 -21.93
C SER A 159 2.43 -65.24 -22.25
N SER A 160 3.44 -64.85 -23.04
CA SER A 160 4.67 -65.63 -23.25
C SER A 160 5.47 -65.85 -21.97
N ASP A 161 5.18 -65.09 -20.90
CA ASP A 161 5.89 -65.12 -19.62
C ASP A 161 5.32 -66.13 -18.60
N ARG A 162 4.21 -66.81 -18.93
CA ARG A 162 3.60 -67.81 -18.05
C ARG A 162 2.96 -68.95 -18.82
N LYS A 163 2.79 -70.09 -18.15
CA LYS A 163 1.95 -71.19 -18.65
C LYS A 163 0.49 -70.93 -18.27
N GLY A 164 -0.40 -71.08 -19.24
CA GLY A 164 -1.84 -70.90 -19.06
C GLY A 164 -2.29 -69.44 -19.13
N ALA A 165 -3.55 -69.26 -19.53
CA ALA A 165 -4.19 -67.96 -19.59
C ALA A 165 -4.78 -67.54 -18.23
N ILE A 166 -4.98 -66.24 -18.05
CA ILE A 166 -5.66 -65.66 -16.89
C ILE A 166 -6.80 -64.71 -17.30
N ALA A 167 -7.76 -64.53 -16.40
CA ALA A 167 -8.82 -63.54 -16.57
C ALA A 167 -8.39 -62.24 -15.91
N VAL A 168 -8.23 -61.17 -16.69
CA VAL A 168 -7.80 -59.86 -16.18
C VAL A 168 -8.99 -58.92 -16.15
N LEU A 169 -9.25 -58.26 -15.02
CA LEU A 169 -10.34 -57.30 -14.93
C LEU A 169 -10.16 -56.19 -15.99
N LYS A 170 -11.17 -55.98 -16.84
CA LYS A 170 -11.11 -55.04 -17.97
C LYS A 170 -10.82 -53.62 -17.52
N SER A 171 -11.37 -53.21 -16.38
CA SER A 171 -11.12 -51.89 -15.79
C SER A 171 -9.66 -51.67 -15.36
N SER A 172 -8.91 -52.75 -15.12
CA SER A 172 -7.48 -52.69 -14.77
C SER A 172 -6.56 -52.54 -15.98
N VAL A 173 -7.07 -52.72 -17.21
CA VAL A 173 -6.30 -52.66 -18.46
C VAL A 173 -6.99 -51.81 -19.53
N THR A 174 -7.68 -50.75 -19.10
CA THR A 174 -8.43 -49.83 -20.00
C THR A 174 -7.56 -49.23 -21.10
N GLY A 175 -6.27 -49.00 -20.83
CA GLY A 175 -5.31 -48.50 -21.81
C GLY A 175 -5.23 -49.36 -23.08
N LEU A 176 -5.42 -50.68 -22.99
CA LEU A 176 -5.37 -51.60 -24.14
C LEU A 176 -6.43 -51.30 -25.20
N PHE A 177 -7.50 -50.63 -24.81
CA PHE A 177 -8.66 -50.35 -25.65
C PHE A 177 -8.67 -48.91 -26.20
N LYS A 178 -7.71 -48.08 -25.79
CA LYS A 178 -7.59 -46.68 -26.23
C LYS A 178 -7.32 -46.55 -27.73
N THR A 179 -7.92 -45.55 -28.37
CA THR A 179 -7.69 -45.23 -29.79
C THR A 179 -6.36 -44.50 -29.99
N VAL A 180 -5.82 -44.51 -31.22
CA VAL A 180 -4.61 -43.71 -31.53
C VAL A 180 -4.80 -42.24 -31.17
N LYS A 181 -5.98 -41.67 -31.48
CA LYS A 181 -6.31 -40.27 -31.17
C LYS A 181 -6.32 -39.96 -29.67
N SER A 182 -6.70 -40.92 -28.83
CA SER A 182 -6.70 -40.73 -27.37
C SER A 182 -5.29 -40.74 -26.77
N LEU A 183 -4.34 -41.44 -27.42
CA LEU A 183 -2.94 -41.53 -26.99
C LEU A 183 -2.02 -40.48 -27.61
N ARG A 184 -2.53 -39.64 -28.54
CA ARG A 184 -1.77 -38.50 -29.05
C ARG A 184 -1.61 -37.44 -27.98
N ASP A 185 -0.46 -36.77 -27.98
CA ASP A 185 -0.19 -35.65 -27.10
C ASP A 185 -1.25 -34.54 -27.33
N PRO A 186 -2.08 -34.21 -26.33
CA PRO A 186 -3.06 -33.14 -26.49
C PRO A 186 -2.39 -31.76 -26.54
N TYR A 187 -1.19 -31.58 -25.97
CA TYR A 187 -0.51 -30.28 -25.89
C TYR A 187 0.30 -29.99 -27.14
N LEU A 188 -0.04 -28.92 -27.85
CA LEU A 188 0.61 -28.62 -29.13
C LEU A 188 1.98 -27.96 -28.93
N LEU A 189 2.04 -26.93 -28.08
CA LEU A 189 3.27 -26.18 -27.82
C LEU A 189 4.07 -26.81 -26.68
N ALA A 190 3.58 -26.70 -25.44
CA ALA A 190 4.23 -27.24 -24.24
C ALA A 190 3.18 -27.71 -23.23
N SER A 191 3.52 -28.73 -22.44
CA SER A 191 2.69 -29.25 -21.34
C SER A 191 2.87 -28.48 -20.03
N SER A 192 3.92 -27.66 -19.93
CA SER A 192 4.22 -26.81 -18.77
C SER A 192 4.81 -25.47 -19.20
N SER A 193 4.47 -24.41 -18.49
CA SER A 193 5.06 -23.07 -18.66
C SER A 193 6.55 -23.05 -18.34
N SER A 194 7.04 -23.95 -17.49
CA SER A 194 8.47 -24.07 -17.14
C SER A 194 9.34 -24.49 -18.33
N ASP A 195 8.72 -25.17 -19.29
CA ASP A 195 9.43 -25.73 -20.44
C ASP A 195 9.67 -24.67 -21.51
N ILE A 196 9.04 -23.51 -21.40
CA ILE A 196 9.13 -22.43 -22.38
C ILE A 196 10.27 -21.48 -21.97
N SER A 197 11.28 -21.37 -22.83
CA SER A 197 12.45 -20.48 -22.61
C SER A 197 12.49 -19.27 -23.54
N ARG A 198 11.67 -19.29 -24.60
CA ARG A 198 11.43 -18.22 -25.57
C ARG A 198 10.01 -18.36 -26.08
N PHE A 199 9.34 -17.25 -26.39
CA PHE A 199 8.16 -17.27 -27.23
C PHE A 199 8.17 -16.10 -28.22
N GLU A 200 7.60 -16.33 -29.40
CA GLU A 200 7.31 -15.33 -30.43
C GLU A 200 5.86 -15.49 -30.89
N ILE A 201 5.13 -14.38 -30.90
CA ILE A 201 3.75 -14.29 -31.35
C ILE A 201 3.73 -13.32 -32.53
N SER A 202 3.25 -13.78 -33.69
CA SER A 202 3.17 -12.94 -34.89
C SER A 202 1.89 -13.17 -35.67
N LEU A 203 1.37 -12.09 -36.25
CA LEU A 203 0.21 -12.08 -37.13
C LEU A 203 0.55 -11.22 -38.34
N GLY A 204 0.23 -11.69 -39.55
CA GLY A 204 0.52 -10.96 -40.79
C GLY A 204 0.02 -9.51 -40.75
N GLY A 205 0.88 -8.55 -41.12
CA GLY A 205 0.58 -7.12 -41.08
C GLY A 205 0.72 -6.44 -39.70
N LYS A 206 1.12 -7.18 -38.65
CA LYS A 206 1.47 -6.65 -37.33
C LYS A 206 2.95 -6.90 -37.02
N ASN A 207 3.52 -6.09 -36.12
CA ASN A 207 4.88 -6.32 -35.65
C ASN A 207 4.89 -7.55 -34.73
N PRO A 208 5.89 -8.44 -34.86
CA PRO A 208 6.02 -9.60 -33.98
C PRO A 208 6.39 -9.18 -32.56
N LEU A 209 5.88 -9.92 -31.59
CA LEU A 209 6.23 -9.82 -30.19
C LEU A 209 7.09 -11.03 -29.81
N GLU A 210 8.34 -10.81 -29.43
CA GLU A 210 9.27 -11.88 -29.05
C GLU A 210 9.91 -11.58 -27.71
N LEU A 211 9.83 -12.54 -26.79
CA LEU A 211 10.50 -12.49 -25.49
C LEU A 211 11.34 -13.75 -25.25
N LYS A 212 12.43 -13.58 -24.51
CA LYS A 212 13.32 -14.66 -24.11
C LYS A 212 13.62 -14.61 -22.61
N LYS A 213 13.66 -15.77 -21.98
CA LYS A 213 14.06 -15.93 -20.58
C LYS A 213 15.55 -15.68 -20.44
N THR A 214 15.92 -14.84 -19.46
CA THR A 214 17.30 -14.62 -19.02
C THR A 214 17.50 -15.26 -17.64
N ALA A 215 18.70 -15.11 -17.05
CA ALA A 215 18.98 -15.64 -15.72
C ALA A 215 18.05 -15.05 -14.63
N GLU A 216 17.66 -13.78 -14.78
CA GLU A 216 16.91 -13.05 -13.74
C GLU A 216 15.44 -12.80 -14.12
N ASN A 217 15.14 -12.48 -15.39
CA ASN A 217 13.80 -12.10 -15.85
C ASN A 217 13.53 -12.45 -17.33
N TRP A 218 12.32 -12.17 -17.84
CA TRP A 218 12.01 -12.20 -19.27
C TRP A 218 12.27 -10.83 -19.92
N ARG A 219 12.93 -10.83 -21.08
CA ARG A 219 13.27 -9.62 -21.83
C ARG A 219 12.71 -9.66 -23.24
N TYR A 220 12.33 -8.49 -23.74
CA TYR A 220 11.96 -8.33 -25.14
C TYR A 220 13.17 -8.52 -26.05
N VAL A 221 12.98 -9.37 -27.06
CA VAL A 221 13.85 -9.45 -28.24
C VAL A 221 13.27 -8.60 -29.36
N LYS A 222 11.92 -8.63 -29.50
CA LYS A 222 11.17 -7.77 -30.42
C LYS A 222 9.96 -7.17 -29.69
N PRO A 223 9.86 -5.83 -29.59
CA PRO A 223 10.88 -4.83 -29.94
C PRO A 223 12.11 -4.87 -29.02
N GLY A 224 13.33 -4.75 -29.57
CA GLY A 224 14.57 -4.94 -28.79
C GLY A 224 14.90 -3.82 -27.80
N ASP A 225 14.25 -2.67 -27.90
CA ASP A 225 14.44 -1.47 -27.08
C ASP A 225 13.52 -1.43 -25.84
N TRP A 226 12.66 -2.43 -25.65
CA TRP A 226 11.65 -2.43 -24.57
C TRP A 226 12.13 -3.02 -23.24
N GLY A 227 13.32 -3.61 -23.20
CA GLY A 227 13.96 -4.05 -21.96
C GLY A 227 13.28 -5.26 -21.32
N GLU A 228 13.04 -5.20 -20.01
CA GLU A 228 12.37 -6.25 -19.24
C GLU A 228 10.84 -6.18 -19.35
N ALA A 229 10.20 -7.35 -19.32
CA ALA A 229 8.75 -7.46 -19.28
C ALA A 229 8.22 -7.58 -17.85
N GLU A 230 6.96 -7.15 -17.64
CA GLU A 230 6.23 -7.39 -16.41
C GLU A 230 5.92 -8.89 -16.30
N MET A 231 6.34 -9.52 -15.21
CA MET A 231 6.08 -10.95 -14.99
C MET A 231 4.60 -11.22 -14.75
N GLY A 232 3.91 -10.35 -14.00
CA GLY A 232 2.50 -10.52 -13.66
C GLY A 232 2.22 -11.74 -12.78
N ALA A 233 0.96 -11.92 -12.41
CA ALA A 233 0.51 -13.10 -11.67
C ALA A 233 0.44 -14.34 -12.56
N PHE A 234 0.53 -15.53 -11.96
CA PHE A 234 0.18 -16.78 -12.65
C PHE A 234 -1.34 -16.88 -12.81
N GLY A 235 -1.79 -17.44 -13.93
CA GLY A 235 -3.19 -17.61 -14.26
C GLY A 235 -3.51 -17.18 -15.70
N ALA A 236 -4.40 -17.92 -16.36
CA ALA A 236 -4.97 -17.45 -17.61
C ALA A 236 -5.89 -16.25 -17.34
N PRO A 237 -6.09 -15.33 -18.30
CA PRO A 237 -7.13 -14.32 -18.16
C PRO A 237 -8.48 -15.01 -17.88
N ASP A 238 -9.18 -14.60 -16.82
CA ASP A 238 -10.49 -15.16 -16.43
C ASP A 238 -11.56 -14.98 -17.53
N GLU A 239 -11.30 -14.10 -18.50
CA GLU A 239 -12.19 -13.76 -19.59
C GLU A 239 -11.48 -13.88 -20.95
N LYS A 240 -12.16 -14.52 -21.91
CA LYS A 240 -11.75 -14.67 -23.33
C LYS A 240 -11.36 -13.36 -24.01
N ASP A 241 -11.85 -12.23 -23.49
CA ASP A 241 -11.69 -10.91 -24.07
C ASP A 241 -10.61 -10.04 -23.43
N LYS A 242 -9.82 -10.55 -22.50
CA LYS A 242 -8.75 -9.76 -21.85
C LYS A 242 -7.37 -10.09 -22.42
N THR A 243 -6.60 -9.05 -22.71
CA THR A 243 -5.17 -9.19 -23.01
C THR A 243 -4.45 -9.76 -21.77
N PRO A 244 -3.57 -10.78 -21.94
CA PRO A 244 -2.74 -11.29 -20.86
C PRO A 244 -1.97 -10.17 -20.13
N ALA A 245 -2.11 -10.13 -18.81
CA ALA A 245 -1.45 -9.15 -17.95
C ALA A 245 -0.13 -9.72 -17.39
N GLY A 246 0.94 -9.56 -18.17
CA GLY A 246 2.28 -10.02 -17.81
C GLY A 246 2.65 -11.39 -18.37
N VAL A 247 3.95 -11.71 -18.32
CA VAL A 247 4.54 -12.88 -18.99
C VAL A 247 3.99 -14.20 -18.45
N ASN A 248 3.76 -14.33 -17.14
CA ASN A 248 3.24 -15.55 -16.54
C ASN A 248 1.87 -15.95 -17.10
N ALA A 249 1.01 -14.98 -17.39
CA ALA A 249 -0.29 -15.21 -18.02
C ALA A 249 -0.13 -15.70 -19.47
N VAL A 250 0.84 -15.15 -20.21
CA VAL A 250 1.17 -15.60 -21.58
C VAL A 250 1.70 -17.02 -21.58
N LEU A 251 2.64 -17.35 -20.69
CA LEU A 251 3.19 -18.70 -20.59
C LEU A 251 2.10 -19.72 -20.22
N THR A 252 1.19 -19.35 -19.31
CA THR A 252 0.04 -20.16 -18.94
C THR A 252 -0.90 -20.38 -20.14
N ALA A 253 -1.19 -19.33 -20.90
CA ALA A 253 -2.00 -19.43 -22.11
C ALA A 253 -1.35 -20.36 -23.14
N LEU A 254 -0.05 -20.19 -23.42
CA LEU A 254 0.71 -21.03 -24.36
C LEU A 254 0.76 -22.51 -23.93
N SER A 255 0.92 -22.80 -22.64
CA SER A 255 0.93 -24.18 -22.13
C SER A 255 -0.47 -24.81 -22.05
N ASN A 256 -1.54 -24.00 -22.06
CA ASN A 256 -2.91 -24.48 -22.08
C ASN A 256 -3.44 -24.74 -23.49
N ILE A 257 -2.67 -24.42 -24.54
CA ILE A 257 -3.06 -24.73 -25.92
C ILE A 257 -3.01 -26.24 -26.13
N ARG A 258 -4.20 -26.84 -26.08
CA ARG A 258 -4.38 -28.27 -26.23
C ARG A 258 -5.64 -28.63 -26.99
N VAL A 259 -5.60 -29.80 -27.61
CA VAL A 259 -6.77 -30.48 -28.17
C VAL A 259 -7.68 -30.93 -27.04
N THR A 260 -8.99 -30.68 -27.16
CA THR A 260 -9.99 -31.17 -26.20
C THR A 260 -10.52 -32.53 -26.63
N HIS A 261 -10.53 -33.48 -25.71
CA HIS A 261 -11.20 -34.78 -25.86
C HIS A 261 -12.52 -34.73 -25.10
N THR A 262 -13.65 -34.90 -25.79
CA THR A 262 -14.96 -35.07 -25.13
C THR A 262 -15.23 -36.54 -24.81
N ASP A 263 -14.77 -37.46 -25.67
CA ASP A 263 -14.70 -38.90 -25.43
C ASP A 263 -13.64 -39.54 -26.36
N GLU A 264 -13.45 -40.87 -26.29
CA GLU A 264 -12.42 -41.60 -27.06
C GLU A 264 -12.63 -41.59 -28.59
N MET A 265 -13.84 -41.28 -29.06
CA MET A 265 -14.23 -41.28 -30.49
C MET A 265 -14.44 -39.86 -31.04
N VAL A 266 -14.82 -38.91 -30.20
CA VAL A 266 -15.05 -37.49 -30.55
C VAL A 266 -13.87 -36.67 -30.04
N THR A 267 -12.90 -36.45 -30.94
CA THR A 267 -11.75 -35.60 -30.67
C THR A 267 -11.64 -34.48 -31.70
N ASP A 268 -10.92 -33.43 -31.34
CA ASP A 268 -10.64 -32.32 -32.25
C ASP A 268 -9.42 -32.56 -33.16
N PHE A 269 -8.97 -33.81 -33.30
CA PHE A 269 -8.06 -34.23 -34.38
C PHE A 269 -8.86 -34.45 -35.66
N VAL A 270 -8.77 -33.48 -36.58
CA VAL A 270 -9.68 -33.33 -37.74
C VAL A 270 -9.21 -34.09 -38.96
N ALA A 271 -7.94 -33.94 -39.32
CA ALA A 271 -7.36 -34.57 -40.51
C ALA A 271 -5.87 -34.81 -40.30
N ASP A 272 -5.37 -35.92 -40.83
CA ASP A 272 -3.95 -36.25 -40.83
C ASP A 272 -3.44 -36.27 -42.28
N ALA A 273 -2.13 -36.05 -42.46
CA ALA A 273 -1.48 -36.09 -43.77
C ALA A 273 -2.12 -35.19 -44.87
N THR A 274 -2.86 -34.12 -44.53
CA THR A 274 -3.49 -33.24 -45.52
C THR A 274 -2.45 -32.47 -46.35
N THR A 275 -2.75 -32.19 -47.61
CA THR A 275 -1.96 -31.34 -48.51
C THR A 275 -2.59 -29.96 -48.75
N ASP A 276 -3.85 -29.76 -48.34
CA ASP A 276 -4.60 -28.53 -48.55
C ASP A 276 -4.78 -27.77 -47.23
N LEU A 277 -3.81 -26.90 -46.90
CA LEU A 277 -3.85 -26.04 -45.71
C LEU A 277 -4.81 -24.84 -45.88
N ALA A 278 -4.99 -24.36 -47.11
CA ALA A 278 -5.87 -23.23 -47.41
C ALA A 278 -7.34 -23.57 -47.10
N LYS A 279 -7.75 -24.83 -47.31
CA LYS A 279 -9.07 -25.34 -46.85
C LYS A 279 -9.35 -25.03 -45.38
N TYR A 280 -8.32 -24.99 -44.54
CA TYR A 280 -8.44 -24.77 -43.09
C TYR A 280 -8.07 -23.35 -42.66
N GLY A 281 -7.78 -22.44 -43.59
CA GLY A 281 -7.36 -21.08 -43.25
C GLY A 281 -5.93 -21.01 -42.71
N LEU A 282 -5.09 -22.00 -43.02
CA LEU A 282 -3.73 -22.16 -42.47
C LEU A 282 -2.63 -21.83 -43.48
N ASP A 283 -2.96 -21.26 -44.65
CA ASP A 283 -1.96 -20.83 -45.64
C ASP A 283 -1.54 -19.37 -45.33
N PRO A 284 -0.35 -19.11 -44.75
CA PRO A 284 0.04 -17.76 -44.34
C PRO A 284 0.19 -16.77 -45.51
N ALA A 285 0.26 -17.25 -46.76
CA ALA A 285 0.32 -16.40 -47.94
C ALA A 285 -1.07 -15.89 -48.37
N LYS A 286 -2.16 -16.56 -47.93
CA LYS A 286 -3.53 -16.25 -48.34
C LYS A 286 -4.46 -15.90 -47.18
N ASP A 287 -4.17 -16.44 -46.00
CA ASP A 287 -5.03 -16.40 -44.83
C ASP A 287 -4.44 -15.55 -43.70
N LYS A 288 -5.31 -15.10 -42.79
CA LYS A 288 -4.88 -14.51 -41.51
C LYS A 288 -4.47 -15.65 -40.57
N VAL A 289 -3.17 -15.90 -40.51
CA VAL A 289 -2.57 -16.94 -39.66
C VAL A 289 -1.81 -16.31 -38.49
N LEU A 290 -2.21 -16.67 -37.28
CA LEU A 290 -1.44 -16.41 -36.06
C LEU A 290 -0.36 -17.48 -35.94
N LYS A 291 0.90 -17.08 -35.79
CA LYS A 291 2.04 -17.97 -35.55
C LYS A 291 2.48 -17.83 -34.10
N LEU A 292 2.50 -18.96 -33.39
CA LEU A 292 2.97 -19.07 -32.03
C LEU A 292 4.22 -19.95 -32.02
N SER A 293 5.38 -19.37 -31.83
CA SER A 293 6.66 -20.09 -31.79
C SER A 293 7.22 -20.09 -30.38
N ILE A 294 7.74 -21.23 -29.92
CA ILE A 294 8.42 -21.36 -28.62
C ILE A 294 9.73 -22.11 -28.74
N ASP A 295 10.66 -21.86 -27.81
CA ASP A 295 11.79 -22.76 -27.55
C ASP A 295 11.43 -23.64 -26.35
N ARG A 296 11.08 -24.90 -26.61
CA ARG A 296 10.64 -25.87 -25.60
C ARG A 296 11.83 -26.70 -25.09
N ALA A 297 12.04 -26.71 -23.78
CA ALA A 297 12.93 -27.65 -23.11
C ALA A 297 12.26 -29.03 -23.01
N LEU A 298 12.94 -30.06 -23.51
CA LEU A 298 12.54 -31.46 -23.31
C LEU A 298 13.11 -31.99 -22.00
N VAL A 299 12.45 -32.99 -21.41
CA VAL A 299 12.93 -33.65 -20.18
C VAL A 299 14.36 -34.14 -20.39
N ALA A 300 15.26 -33.75 -19.48
CA ALA A 300 16.65 -34.15 -19.53
C ALA A 300 16.81 -35.67 -19.41
N LYS A 301 17.66 -36.27 -20.25
CA LYS A 301 18.03 -37.68 -20.14
C LYS A 301 18.74 -37.89 -18.79
N ALA A 302 18.27 -38.84 -17.99
CA ALA A 302 19.07 -39.34 -16.88
C ALA A 302 20.33 -39.99 -17.46
N THR A 303 21.51 -39.54 -17.05
CA THR A 303 22.76 -40.22 -17.41
C THR A 303 22.99 -41.38 -16.44
N ASP A 304 23.77 -42.38 -16.86
CA ASP A 304 24.11 -43.57 -16.05
C ASP A 304 24.77 -43.23 -14.69
N ALA A 305 25.17 -41.96 -14.48
CA ALA A 305 25.75 -41.42 -13.26
C ALA A 305 24.73 -40.71 -12.33
N GLY A 306 23.42 -40.80 -12.59
CA GLY A 306 22.38 -40.19 -11.75
C GLY A 306 22.32 -38.66 -11.81
N LYS A 307 23.10 -38.01 -12.70
CA LYS A 307 23.00 -36.57 -12.99
C LYS A 307 22.24 -36.38 -14.30
N ALA A 308 21.16 -35.60 -14.28
CA ALA A 308 20.45 -35.22 -15.50
C ALA A 308 21.36 -34.34 -16.37
N GLY A 309 21.48 -34.66 -17.66
CA GLY A 309 22.16 -33.78 -18.64
C GLY A 309 21.39 -32.47 -18.87
N PRO A 310 21.93 -31.51 -19.64
CA PRO A 310 21.15 -30.34 -20.04
C PRO A 310 19.95 -30.78 -20.89
N ALA A 311 18.77 -30.21 -20.60
CA ALA A 311 17.56 -30.41 -21.39
C ALA A 311 17.80 -29.99 -22.86
N ALA A 312 17.43 -30.85 -23.81
CA ALA A 312 17.44 -30.48 -25.22
C ALA A 312 16.39 -29.40 -25.47
N ILE A 313 16.73 -28.36 -26.23
CA ILE A 313 15.80 -27.28 -26.60
C ILE A 313 15.33 -27.53 -28.03
N VAL A 314 14.02 -27.63 -28.23
CA VAL A 314 13.39 -27.85 -29.54
C VAL A 314 12.49 -26.66 -29.87
N PRO A 315 12.69 -25.99 -31.03
CA PRO A 315 11.79 -24.95 -31.49
C PRO A 315 10.49 -25.58 -31.98
N VAL A 316 9.34 -25.12 -31.48
CA VAL A 316 8.01 -25.57 -31.89
C VAL A 316 7.21 -24.38 -32.38
N THR A 317 6.58 -24.50 -33.55
CA THR A 317 5.71 -23.45 -34.09
C THR A 317 4.33 -24.00 -34.36
N LEU A 318 3.31 -23.31 -33.84
CA LEU A 318 1.90 -23.58 -34.10
C LEU A 318 1.34 -22.51 -35.03
N LEU A 319 0.70 -22.95 -36.11
CA LEU A 319 -0.08 -22.11 -37.02
C LEU A 319 -1.55 -22.18 -36.60
N VAL A 320 -2.21 -21.03 -36.46
CA VAL A 320 -3.64 -20.95 -36.13
C VAL A 320 -4.36 -20.08 -37.15
N GLY A 321 -5.38 -20.64 -37.80
CA GLY A 321 -6.16 -20.00 -38.86
C GLY A 321 -7.22 -19.06 -38.32
N VAL A 322 -6.81 -17.90 -37.80
CA VAL A 322 -7.69 -16.98 -37.07
C VAL A 322 -8.67 -16.21 -37.96
N GLY A 323 -8.49 -16.30 -39.28
CA GLY A 323 -9.46 -15.81 -40.27
C GLY A 323 -10.69 -16.71 -40.46
N LYS A 324 -10.69 -17.94 -39.94
CA LYS A 324 -11.77 -18.93 -40.16
C LYS A 324 -12.09 -19.68 -38.87
N LYS A 325 -13.34 -19.58 -38.40
CA LYS A 325 -13.86 -20.34 -37.26
C LYS A 325 -14.74 -21.52 -37.71
N ASP A 326 -14.67 -22.60 -36.94
CA ASP A 326 -15.62 -23.72 -36.96
C ASP A 326 -16.33 -23.75 -35.60
N GLY A 327 -17.55 -23.19 -35.53
CA GLY A 327 -18.21 -22.89 -34.26
C GLY A 327 -17.40 -21.91 -33.40
N ASP A 328 -17.08 -22.29 -32.16
CA ASP A 328 -16.21 -21.51 -31.26
C ASP A 328 -14.75 -22.01 -31.23
N LYS A 329 -14.28 -22.62 -32.32
CA LYS A 329 -12.92 -23.15 -32.45
C LYS A 329 -12.22 -22.62 -33.71
N TYR A 330 -10.90 -22.56 -33.65
CA TYR A 330 -10.02 -22.30 -34.80
C TYR A 330 -9.36 -23.58 -35.27
N TYR A 331 -9.08 -23.68 -36.57
CA TYR A 331 -8.18 -24.72 -37.07
C TYR A 331 -6.72 -24.35 -36.76
N ALA A 332 -5.92 -25.37 -36.45
CA ALA A 332 -4.49 -25.21 -36.19
C ALA A 332 -3.68 -26.41 -36.69
N SER A 333 -2.39 -26.21 -36.88
CA SER A 333 -1.43 -27.26 -37.28
C SER A 333 -0.02 -26.87 -36.85
N LEU A 334 0.81 -27.85 -36.47
CA LEU A 334 2.21 -27.57 -36.16
C LEU A 334 2.98 -27.36 -37.46
N ASP A 335 3.88 -26.38 -37.48
CA ASP A 335 4.67 -26.07 -38.68
C ASP A 335 5.69 -27.19 -39.00
N GLU A 336 6.06 -28.01 -38.02
CA GLU A 336 6.96 -29.16 -38.23
C GLU A 336 6.24 -30.34 -38.88
N ASP A 337 4.92 -30.44 -38.74
CA ASP A 337 4.14 -31.59 -39.22
C ASP A 337 3.10 -31.25 -40.31
N LYS A 338 2.92 -29.95 -40.66
CA LYS A 338 2.12 -29.25 -41.73
C LYS A 338 0.96 -30.00 -42.42
N LYS A 339 0.43 -31.03 -41.79
CA LYS A 339 -0.42 -32.03 -42.41
C LYS A 339 -1.42 -32.60 -41.40
N ASN A 340 -1.19 -32.36 -40.11
CA ASN A 340 -2.10 -32.74 -39.04
C ASN A 340 -2.90 -31.51 -38.62
N ILE A 341 -4.22 -31.57 -38.83
CA ILE A 341 -5.16 -30.49 -38.56
C ILE A 341 -5.91 -30.80 -37.27
N VAL A 342 -5.92 -29.84 -36.38
CA VAL A 342 -6.68 -29.88 -35.14
C VAL A 342 -7.62 -28.69 -35.02
N ARG A 343 -8.59 -28.77 -34.12
CA ARG A 343 -9.40 -27.61 -33.68
C ARG A 343 -9.05 -27.22 -32.25
N LEU A 344 -8.90 -25.91 -32.03
CA LEU A 344 -8.57 -25.33 -30.74
C LEU A 344 -9.67 -24.39 -30.28
N PRO A 345 -10.07 -24.42 -29.00
CA PRO A 345 -11.04 -23.48 -28.45
C PRO A 345 -10.60 -22.03 -28.66
N ALA A 346 -11.50 -21.17 -29.15
CA ALA A 346 -11.19 -19.76 -29.37
C ALA A 346 -10.79 -19.06 -28.06
N ARG A 347 -11.33 -19.47 -26.92
CA ARG A 347 -10.94 -18.95 -25.59
C ARG A 347 -9.44 -19.10 -25.25
N ASP A 348 -8.76 -20.09 -25.84
CA ASP A 348 -7.34 -20.34 -25.58
C ASP A 348 -6.45 -19.53 -26.54
N ILE A 349 -7.02 -18.99 -27.63
CA ILE A 349 -6.31 -18.26 -28.69
C ILE A 349 -6.59 -16.76 -28.66
N ASP A 350 -7.82 -16.35 -28.41
CA ASP A 350 -8.27 -14.96 -28.45
C ASP A 350 -7.46 -14.02 -27.53
N PRO A 351 -7.07 -14.41 -26.30
CA PRO A 351 -6.18 -13.58 -25.48
C PRO A 351 -4.81 -13.31 -26.13
N LEU A 352 -4.23 -14.30 -26.82
CA LEU A 352 -2.96 -14.15 -27.52
C LEU A 352 -3.10 -13.28 -28.78
N LEU A 353 -4.26 -13.29 -29.43
CA LEU A 353 -4.57 -12.36 -30.51
C LEU A 353 -4.58 -10.90 -30.02
N LYS A 354 -5.26 -10.63 -28.89
CA LYS A 354 -5.30 -9.29 -28.30
C LYS A 354 -3.92 -8.80 -27.87
N LEU A 355 -3.05 -9.71 -27.43
CA LEU A 355 -1.66 -9.38 -27.11
C LEU A 355 -0.85 -8.91 -28.33
N VAL A 356 -1.14 -9.40 -29.53
CA VAL A 356 -0.50 -8.88 -30.76
C VAL A 356 -1.00 -7.48 -31.10
N GLU A 357 -2.23 -7.15 -30.71
CA GLU A 357 -2.81 -5.82 -30.90
C GLU A 357 -2.30 -4.81 -29.88
N ASP A 358 -2.10 -5.24 -28.63
CA ASP A 358 -1.53 -4.46 -27.53
C ASP A 358 -0.32 -5.15 -26.88
N PRO A 359 0.85 -5.16 -27.55
CA PRO A 359 2.07 -5.74 -27.00
C PRO A 359 2.58 -4.95 -25.78
N GLN A 360 2.11 -3.72 -25.55
CA GLN A 360 2.52 -2.91 -24.41
C GLN A 360 1.97 -3.42 -23.08
N ALA A 361 0.95 -4.29 -23.11
CA ALA A 361 0.36 -4.88 -21.92
C ALA A 361 1.38 -5.65 -21.06
N LEU A 362 2.46 -6.16 -21.66
CA LEU A 362 3.54 -6.85 -20.94
C LEU A 362 4.69 -5.94 -20.53
N ARG A 363 4.65 -4.63 -20.82
CA ARG A 363 5.73 -3.73 -20.43
C ARG A 363 5.63 -3.41 -18.94
N ASP A 364 6.77 -3.42 -18.27
CA ASP A 364 6.87 -2.99 -16.89
C ASP A 364 6.57 -1.49 -16.77
N LYS A 365 5.59 -1.17 -15.93
CA LYS A 365 5.09 0.20 -15.70
C LYS A 365 5.79 0.90 -14.52
N THR A 366 6.87 0.33 -14.00
CA THR A 366 7.69 0.93 -12.95
C THR A 366 8.72 1.87 -13.58
N LEU A 367 8.66 3.17 -13.26
CA LEU A 367 9.59 4.16 -13.81
C LEU A 367 11.03 3.84 -13.43
N VAL A 368 11.32 3.56 -12.15
CA VAL A 368 12.65 3.20 -11.69
C VAL A 368 12.61 1.96 -10.80
N LYS A 369 13.26 0.89 -11.26
CA LYS A 369 13.59 -0.29 -10.46
C LYS A 369 15.01 -0.14 -9.91
N ILE A 370 15.19 -0.39 -8.62
CA ILE A 370 16.51 -0.39 -7.99
C ILE A 370 16.77 -1.67 -7.21
N VAL A 371 18.01 -2.13 -7.28
CA VAL A 371 18.58 -3.09 -6.34
C VAL A 371 19.51 -2.30 -5.42
N GLY A 372 19.12 -2.12 -4.16
CA GLY A 372 19.83 -1.29 -3.18
C GLY A 372 19.06 -0.05 -2.75
N LYS A 373 19.74 0.90 -2.08
CA LYS A 373 19.15 2.15 -1.59
C LYS A 373 19.83 3.35 -2.27
N PHE A 374 19.06 4.36 -2.67
CA PHE A 374 19.63 5.63 -3.08
C PHE A 374 20.33 6.29 -1.90
N ASP A 375 21.55 6.78 -2.09
CA ASP A 375 22.32 7.52 -1.09
C ASP A 375 22.70 8.93 -1.56
N ALA A 376 22.51 9.19 -2.86
CA ALA A 376 22.57 10.52 -3.42
C ALA A 376 21.60 10.72 -4.58
N PHE A 377 21.09 11.94 -4.69
CA PHE A 377 20.43 12.41 -5.90
C PHE A 377 20.58 13.92 -6.07
N ASP A 378 20.52 14.39 -7.31
CA ASP A 378 20.57 15.80 -7.66
C ASP A 378 19.30 16.17 -8.42
N ILE A 379 18.79 17.36 -8.17
CA ILE A 379 17.74 18.00 -8.96
C ILE A 379 18.34 19.21 -9.64
N ASP A 380 18.27 19.24 -10.98
CA ASP A 380 18.58 20.40 -11.79
C ASP A 380 17.27 20.96 -12.37
N SER A 381 16.96 22.21 -12.03
CA SER A 381 15.70 22.86 -12.39
C SER A 381 15.88 24.39 -12.47
N PRO A 382 14.89 25.14 -12.98
CA PRO A 382 14.93 26.60 -13.00
C PRO A 382 15.12 27.26 -11.62
N THR A 383 14.84 26.55 -10.52
CA THR A 383 15.07 27.05 -9.15
C THR A 383 16.53 26.88 -8.68
N GLY A 384 17.39 26.29 -9.51
CA GLY A 384 18.80 26.01 -9.22
C GLY A 384 19.06 24.54 -8.89
N LYS A 385 20.35 24.17 -8.88
CA LYS A 385 20.79 22.80 -8.59
C LYS A 385 20.75 22.50 -7.09
N LEU A 386 20.02 21.45 -6.72
CA LEU A 386 19.89 20.92 -5.36
C LEU A 386 20.54 19.53 -5.29
N GLU A 387 21.41 19.32 -4.31
CA GLU A 387 22.22 18.10 -4.20
C GLU A 387 21.97 17.41 -2.85
N PHE A 388 21.26 16.28 -2.88
CA PHE A 388 20.85 15.54 -1.69
C PHE A 388 21.82 14.40 -1.43
N ARG A 389 22.34 14.31 -0.20
CA ARG A 389 23.32 13.29 0.20
C ARG A 389 22.90 12.68 1.53
N ARG A 390 23.09 11.38 1.70
CA ARG A 390 23.05 10.72 3.00
C ARG A 390 24.22 9.76 3.16
N THR A 391 24.61 9.47 4.39
CA THR A 391 25.62 8.45 4.70
C THR A 391 25.02 7.40 5.62
N ALA A 392 25.80 6.40 6.04
CA ALA A 392 25.33 5.43 7.02
C ALA A 392 25.03 6.07 8.39
N ASP A 393 25.80 7.10 8.76
CA ASP A 393 25.73 7.74 10.08
C ASP A 393 24.95 9.07 10.08
N LYS A 394 24.61 9.63 8.91
CA LYS A 394 23.87 10.91 8.79
C LYS A 394 22.62 10.78 7.92
N PRO A 395 21.50 11.42 8.32
CA PRO A 395 20.28 11.46 7.51
C PRO A 395 20.49 12.28 6.22
N TRP A 396 19.42 12.42 5.41
CA TRP A 396 19.46 13.25 4.22
C TRP A 396 19.82 14.71 4.54
N GLN A 397 20.81 15.23 3.83
CA GLN A 397 21.28 16.60 3.88
C GLN A 397 21.19 17.24 2.50
N LEU A 398 20.84 18.53 2.45
CA LEU A 398 20.83 19.32 1.23
C LEU A 398 22.12 20.12 1.10
N TRP A 399 22.72 20.06 -0.08
CA TRP A 399 23.84 20.88 -0.49
C TRP A 399 23.41 21.77 -1.66
N ARG A 400 23.74 23.05 -1.57
CA ARG A 400 23.52 24.02 -2.66
C ARG A 400 24.84 24.29 -3.36
N THR A 401 24.78 24.60 -4.65
CA THR A 401 25.97 24.93 -5.44
C THR A 401 26.75 26.09 -4.79
N GLY A 402 28.05 25.89 -4.54
CA GLY A 402 28.91 26.89 -3.90
C GLY A 402 28.82 26.97 -2.37
N SER A 403 27.96 26.18 -1.72
CA SER A 403 27.88 26.12 -0.25
C SER A 403 29.00 25.25 0.33
N THR A 404 29.62 25.72 1.41
CA THR A 404 30.58 24.95 2.22
C THR A 404 29.93 24.20 3.38
N SER A 405 28.62 24.34 3.58
CA SER A 405 27.86 23.67 4.64
C SER A 405 26.58 23.02 4.11
N SER A 406 26.15 21.99 4.84
CA SER A 406 24.89 21.30 4.60
C SER A 406 23.71 22.08 5.20
N THR A 407 22.49 21.76 4.76
CA THR A 407 21.26 22.18 5.42
C THR A 407 20.47 20.96 5.84
N GLU A 408 20.02 20.94 7.09
CA GLU A 408 19.11 19.93 7.62
C GLU A 408 17.73 20.04 6.96
N LEU A 409 17.09 18.90 6.74
CA LEU A 409 15.87 18.77 5.97
C LEU A 409 14.80 18.02 6.74
N ASP A 410 13.54 18.22 6.35
CA ASP A 410 12.49 17.25 6.62
C ASP A 410 12.70 16.01 5.73
N THR A 411 13.29 14.97 6.31
CA THR A 411 13.62 13.73 5.60
C THR A 411 12.38 13.03 5.03
N THR A 412 11.21 13.25 5.62
CA THR A 412 9.93 12.69 5.15
C THR A 412 9.59 13.18 3.74
N ILE A 413 9.86 14.46 3.45
CA ILE A 413 9.60 15.05 2.13
C ILE A 413 10.51 14.43 1.07
N VAL A 414 11.78 14.19 1.43
CA VAL A 414 12.77 13.54 0.56
C VAL A 414 12.38 12.09 0.26
N GLU A 415 11.98 11.33 1.29
CA GLU A 415 11.56 9.94 1.11
C GLU A 415 10.27 9.83 0.28
N THR A 416 9.31 10.73 0.50
CA THR A 416 8.09 10.80 -0.30
C THR A 416 8.41 11.06 -1.78
N PHE A 417 9.35 11.97 -2.07
CA PHE A 417 9.81 12.24 -3.43
C PHE A 417 10.45 11.00 -4.09
N LEU A 418 11.34 10.31 -3.38
CA LEU A 418 11.97 9.09 -3.90
C LEU A 418 10.96 7.96 -4.12
N ASN A 419 9.96 7.83 -3.24
CA ASN A 419 8.90 6.84 -3.39
C ASN A 419 8.05 7.09 -4.65
N GLN A 420 7.76 8.35 -5.01
CA GLN A 420 7.06 8.66 -6.26
C GLN A 420 7.81 8.16 -7.51
N ILE A 421 9.15 8.10 -7.44
CA ILE A 421 10.01 7.65 -8.54
C ILE A 421 10.05 6.11 -8.65
N THR A 422 10.00 5.40 -7.52
CA THR A 422 10.17 3.94 -7.47
C THR A 422 8.87 3.16 -7.36
N GLN A 423 7.73 3.85 -7.21
CA GLN A 423 6.42 3.20 -7.07
C GLN A 423 6.05 2.39 -8.33
N LYS A 424 5.44 1.21 -8.09
CA LYS A 424 4.83 0.39 -9.14
C LYS A 424 3.76 1.18 -9.89
N ASP A 425 3.61 0.92 -11.19
CA ASP A 425 2.59 1.53 -12.05
C ASP A 425 2.67 3.08 -12.12
N SER A 426 3.88 3.63 -11.93
CA SER A 426 4.16 5.07 -12.08
C SER A 426 4.06 5.51 -13.54
N VAL A 427 4.41 4.64 -14.49
CA VAL A 427 4.22 4.88 -15.93
C VAL A 427 2.76 4.71 -16.31
N LYS A 428 2.16 5.78 -16.85
CA LYS A 428 0.75 5.80 -17.28
C LYS A 428 0.58 5.48 -18.76
N ALA A 429 1.56 5.84 -19.58
CA ALA A 429 1.61 5.49 -20.99
C ALA A 429 3.05 5.47 -21.49
N PHE A 430 3.34 4.63 -22.48
CA PHE A 430 4.64 4.62 -23.16
C PHE A 430 4.58 5.47 -24.42
N VAL A 431 5.70 6.11 -24.75
CA VAL A 431 5.86 6.79 -26.05
C VAL A 431 6.36 5.78 -27.07
N ASN A 432 5.65 5.63 -28.18
CA ASN A 432 5.95 4.65 -29.23
C ASN A 432 6.61 5.29 -30.44
N GLY A 433 7.63 4.61 -30.97
CA GLY A 433 8.32 5.02 -32.19
C GLY A 433 9.33 6.16 -31.98
N PRO A 434 10.12 6.47 -33.00
CA PRO A 434 11.08 7.56 -32.93
C PRO A 434 10.34 8.91 -32.96
N VAL A 435 10.25 9.58 -31.82
CA VAL A 435 9.75 10.95 -31.69
C VAL A 435 10.94 11.87 -31.39
N LYS A 436 10.98 13.05 -32.02
CA LYS A 436 12.10 13.98 -31.85
C LYS A 436 12.10 14.60 -30.45
N ASP A 437 13.28 14.80 -29.88
CA ASP A 437 13.46 15.41 -28.55
C ASP A 437 12.75 16.76 -28.39
N ALA A 438 12.74 17.59 -29.44
CA ALA A 438 12.06 18.89 -29.44
C ALA A 438 10.53 18.77 -29.29
N GLU A 439 9.92 17.72 -29.84
CA GLU A 439 8.47 17.48 -29.71
C GLU A 439 8.12 17.01 -28.30
N LEU A 440 9.03 16.28 -27.66
CA LEU A 440 8.89 15.77 -26.29
C LEU A 440 9.34 16.77 -25.22
N GLY A 441 10.03 17.86 -25.61
CA GLY A 441 10.60 18.85 -24.71
C GLY A 441 11.85 18.38 -23.96
N PHE A 442 12.61 17.43 -24.52
CA PHE A 442 13.86 16.95 -23.91
C PHE A 442 15.11 17.71 -24.36
N ASP A 443 15.02 18.51 -25.42
CA ASP A 443 16.06 19.46 -25.84
C ASP A 443 16.17 20.65 -24.86
N LYS A 444 15.05 21.01 -24.25
CA LYS A 444 14.92 22.02 -23.18
C LYS A 444 14.09 21.45 -22.03
N PRO A 445 14.67 20.53 -21.24
CA PRO A 445 13.93 19.86 -20.18
C PRO A 445 13.47 20.84 -19.11
N GLN A 446 12.28 20.59 -18.55
CA GLN A 446 11.75 21.38 -17.45
C GLN A 446 12.53 21.14 -16.15
N ALA A 447 13.02 19.91 -15.94
CA ALA A 447 13.94 19.55 -14.87
C ALA A 447 14.64 18.21 -15.17
N THR A 448 15.78 17.97 -14.52
CA THR A 448 16.49 16.69 -14.57
C THR A 448 16.77 16.19 -13.16
N ILE A 449 16.48 14.91 -12.91
CA ILE A 449 16.80 14.23 -11.65
C ILE A 449 17.92 13.23 -11.94
N SER A 450 19.05 13.35 -11.25
CA SER A 450 20.17 12.40 -11.33
C SER A 450 20.22 11.57 -10.05
N LEU A 451 20.32 10.25 -10.17
CA LEU A 451 20.18 9.31 -9.05
C LEU A 451 21.41 8.40 -8.96
N TRP A 452 21.89 8.17 -7.73
CA TRP A 452 22.99 7.26 -7.43
C TRP A 452 22.56 6.21 -6.41
N VAL A 453 23.01 4.97 -6.62
CA VAL A 453 22.82 3.83 -5.72
C VAL A 453 24.20 3.37 -5.27
N ASN A 454 24.43 3.35 -3.94
CA ASN A 454 25.77 3.14 -3.37
C ASN A 454 26.82 4.11 -3.97
N GLY A 455 26.39 5.33 -4.23
CA GLY A 455 27.19 6.36 -4.88
C GLY A 455 27.99 7.21 -3.92
N ILE A 456 27.99 6.96 -2.61
CA ILE A 456 28.80 7.73 -1.65
C ILE A 456 30.07 6.97 -1.29
N VAL A 457 31.23 7.66 -1.37
CA VAL A 457 32.52 7.11 -0.95
C VAL A 457 32.45 6.80 0.55
N PRO A 458 32.69 5.54 0.97
CA PRO A 458 32.70 5.19 2.39
C PRO A 458 33.74 6.02 3.14
N VAL A 459 33.34 6.61 4.27
CA VAL A 459 34.29 7.26 5.17
C VAL A 459 34.95 6.15 5.98
N GLU A 460 36.26 5.94 5.79
CA GLU A 460 37.03 5.04 6.66
C GLU A 460 37.00 5.59 8.09
N LYS A 461 36.39 4.83 9.01
CA LYS A 461 36.56 5.09 10.44
C LYS A 461 38.02 4.83 10.77
N LYS A 462 38.80 5.86 11.06
CA LYS A 462 40.09 5.67 11.75
C LYS A 462 39.77 4.95 13.06
N GLU A 463 40.29 3.73 13.24
CA GLU A 463 40.27 3.08 14.54
C GLU A 463 40.96 4.01 15.54
N ASP A 464 40.23 4.43 16.56
CA ASP A 464 40.79 5.18 17.67
C ASP A 464 41.84 4.29 18.34
N ALA A 465 43.12 4.60 18.08
CA ALA A 465 44.20 4.08 18.89
C ALA A 465 43.90 4.41 20.35
N LYS A 466 43.81 3.37 21.20
CA LYS A 466 43.64 3.47 22.66
C LYS A 466 44.48 4.63 23.21
N SER A 467 43.83 5.73 23.57
CA SER A 467 44.48 6.85 24.26
C SER A 467 44.41 6.63 25.76
N ASP A 468 45.57 6.70 26.41
CA ASP A 468 45.77 6.71 27.85
C ASP A 468 44.85 7.74 28.56
N PRO A 469 44.26 7.40 29.73
CA PRO A 469 43.36 8.28 30.45
C PRO A 469 44.18 9.25 31.32
N LYS A 470 44.71 10.34 30.74
CA LYS A 470 45.11 11.56 31.46
C LYS A 470 45.57 12.67 30.50
N THR A 471 44.60 13.38 29.92
CA THR A 471 44.64 14.84 29.67
C THR A 471 43.35 15.23 28.95
N GLU A 472 42.41 15.82 29.68
CA GLU A 472 41.26 16.51 29.08
C GLU A 472 41.76 17.74 28.32
N LYS A 473 41.95 17.60 27.01
CA LYS A 473 41.77 18.71 26.08
C LYS A 473 40.45 18.47 25.36
N LYS A 474 39.48 19.36 25.60
CA LYS A 474 38.27 19.50 24.80
C LYS A 474 38.66 19.45 23.31
N PRO A 475 38.05 18.59 22.47
CA PRO A 475 38.26 18.66 21.04
C PRO A 475 37.80 20.04 20.54
N ASP A 476 38.67 20.73 19.82
CA ASP A 476 38.29 21.91 19.04
C ASP A 476 37.19 21.50 18.03
N PRO A 477 36.01 22.13 18.02
CA PRO A 477 34.94 21.84 17.06
C PRO A 477 35.22 22.52 15.71
N LYS A 478 36.36 22.21 15.08
CA LYS A 478 36.74 22.69 13.75
C LYS A 478 36.77 21.55 12.73
N GLY A 479 35.67 20.82 12.61
CA GLY A 479 35.38 19.98 11.46
C GLY A 479 34.02 20.40 10.92
N GLY A 480 34.00 21.29 9.93
CA GLY A 480 32.76 21.54 9.18
C GLY A 480 32.31 20.24 8.52
N ASP A 481 31.00 20.05 8.38
CA ASP A 481 30.46 18.98 7.53
C ASP A 481 31.11 19.10 6.14
N GLU A 482 32.01 18.19 5.77
CA GLU A 482 32.50 18.10 4.38
C GLU A 482 31.42 17.38 3.56
N LYS A 483 31.12 17.91 2.36
CA LYS A 483 30.15 17.30 1.46
C LYS A 483 30.57 15.86 1.11
N PRO A 484 29.73 14.85 1.36
CA PRO A 484 30.02 13.48 0.97
C PRO A 484 30.34 13.38 -0.54
N LYS A 485 31.48 12.75 -0.86
CA LYS A 485 31.98 12.60 -2.23
C LYS A 485 31.25 11.47 -2.94
N LEU A 486 30.98 11.66 -4.23
CA LEU A 486 30.37 10.63 -5.07
C LEU A 486 31.42 9.61 -5.55
N VAL A 487 31.04 8.34 -5.62
CA VAL A 487 31.80 7.26 -6.29
C VAL A 487 31.65 7.48 -7.79
N GLY A 488 32.54 8.31 -8.35
CA GLY A 488 32.48 8.74 -9.75
C GLY A 488 31.55 9.93 -9.99
N THR A 489 31.59 10.48 -11.20
CA THR A 489 30.86 11.69 -11.59
C THR A 489 29.54 11.41 -12.30
N GLU A 490 29.32 10.19 -12.79
CA GLU A 490 28.11 9.83 -13.53
C GLU A 490 27.05 9.21 -12.62
N PRO A 491 25.78 9.68 -12.71
CA PRO A 491 24.68 9.04 -12.01
C PRO A 491 24.37 7.68 -12.61
N LYS A 492 23.87 6.77 -11.76
CA LYS A 492 23.40 5.46 -12.21
C LYS A 492 22.15 5.59 -13.08
N LEU A 493 21.29 6.56 -12.78
CA LEU A 493 20.06 6.83 -13.53
C LEU A 493 19.86 8.34 -13.69
N ARG A 494 19.30 8.77 -14.83
CA ARG A 494 18.77 10.13 -15.00
C ARG A 494 17.32 10.08 -15.43
N LEU A 495 16.49 10.94 -14.86
CA LEU A 495 15.12 11.21 -15.29
C LEU A 495 15.08 12.63 -15.85
N ILE A 496 14.79 12.75 -17.14
CA ILE A 496 14.67 14.03 -17.83
C ILE A 496 13.18 14.31 -18.00
N LEU A 497 12.68 15.36 -17.35
CA LEU A 497 11.27 15.75 -17.40
C LEU A 497 11.06 16.74 -18.55
N GLY A 498 10.33 16.29 -19.58
CA GLY A 498 10.01 17.03 -20.78
C GLY A 498 8.69 17.79 -20.66
N LYS A 499 7.94 17.90 -21.76
CA LYS A 499 6.69 18.66 -21.84
C LYS A 499 5.56 18.07 -20.99
N THR A 500 4.72 18.94 -20.44
CA THR A 500 3.48 18.59 -19.72
C THR A 500 2.30 18.46 -20.69
N GLU A 501 1.48 17.44 -20.52
CA GLU A 501 0.29 17.13 -21.31
C GLU A 501 -0.89 16.84 -20.39
N GLY A 502 -1.71 17.86 -20.11
CA GLY A 502 -2.81 17.75 -19.14
C GLY A 502 -2.26 17.38 -17.74
N PRO A 503 -2.73 16.29 -17.10
CA PRO A 503 -2.24 15.85 -15.80
C PRO A 503 -0.93 15.03 -15.86
N LEU A 504 -0.36 14.81 -17.06
CA LEU A 504 0.83 13.98 -17.25
C LEU A 504 2.04 14.82 -17.65
N VAL A 505 3.23 14.30 -17.39
CA VAL A 505 4.50 14.84 -17.88
C VAL A 505 5.28 13.75 -18.61
N LEU A 506 5.93 14.13 -19.71
CA LEU A 506 6.86 13.26 -20.42
C LEU A 506 8.13 13.08 -19.61
N VAL A 507 8.61 11.84 -19.51
CA VAL A 507 9.86 11.49 -18.83
C VAL A 507 10.70 10.58 -19.70
N ARG A 508 12.01 10.87 -19.76
CA ARG A 508 13.01 9.98 -20.32
C ARG A 508 13.97 9.50 -19.23
N ARG A 509 14.06 8.18 -19.08
CA ARG A 509 15.00 7.51 -18.18
C ARG A 509 16.22 7.01 -18.96
N THR A 510 17.41 7.37 -18.50
CA THR A 510 18.70 6.91 -19.06
C THR A 510 19.62 6.37 -17.96
N GLY A 511 20.69 5.65 -18.32
CA GLY A 511 21.68 5.07 -17.39
C GLY A 511 21.33 3.65 -16.87
N ALA A 512 20.08 3.21 -17.07
CA ALA A 512 19.66 1.84 -16.87
C ALA A 512 20.15 0.92 -18.01
N SER A 513 19.95 -0.39 -17.85
CA SER A 513 20.19 -1.38 -18.93
C SER A 513 19.34 -1.14 -20.18
N ASP A 514 18.29 -0.36 -20.03
CA ASP A 514 17.21 -0.10 -20.98
C ASP A 514 16.71 1.35 -20.81
N ALA A 515 16.83 2.15 -21.87
CA ALA A 515 16.28 3.49 -21.91
C ALA A 515 14.74 3.42 -22.01
N LEU A 516 14.04 4.34 -21.33
CA LEU A 516 12.58 4.38 -21.31
C LEU A 516 12.12 5.81 -21.61
N THR A 517 11.14 5.93 -22.50
CA THR A 517 10.39 7.19 -22.71
C THR A 517 8.91 6.94 -22.46
N ALA A 518 8.34 7.70 -21.54
CA ALA A 518 7.01 7.45 -21.00
C ALA A 518 6.32 8.75 -20.56
N LYS A 519 5.03 8.62 -20.20
CA LYS A 519 4.24 9.63 -19.51
C LYS A 519 3.98 9.16 -18.09
N ILE A 520 4.19 10.05 -17.13
CA ILE A 520 3.94 9.84 -15.70
C ILE A 520 3.07 10.97 -15.16
N ASP A 521 2.60 10.86 -13.93
CA ASP A 521 1.84 11.92 -13.29
C ASP A 521 2.68 13.21 -13.11
N ALA A 522 2.12 14.37 -13.44
CA ALA A 522 2.80 15.66 -13.37
C ALA A 522 3.17 16.08 -11.93
N THR A 523 2.63 15.41 -10.90
CA THR A 523 3.02 15.63 -9.50
C THR A 523 4.51 15.41 -9.25
N LEU A 524 5.19 14.51 -9.98
CA LEU A 524 6.64 14.37 -9.87
C LEU A 524 7.34 15.65 -10.32
N LEU A 525 6.95 16.23 -11.46
CA LEU A 525 7.49 17.51 -11.93
C LEU A 525 7.23 18.63 -10.92
N THR A 526 6.00 18.72 -10.40
CA THR A 526 5.66 19.70 -9.36
C THR A 526 6.55 19.56 -8.12
N ALA A 527 6.87 18.33 -7.71
CA ALA A 527 7.79 18.08 -6.61
C ALA A 527 9.24 18.44 -6.97
N THR A 528 9.69 18.18 -8.19
CA THR A 528 11.03 18.51 -8.69
C THR A 528 11.26 20.02 -8.84
N LEU A 529 10.22 20.78 -9.17
CA LEU A 529 10.28 22.25 -9.32
C LEU A 529 10.21 22.99 -7.97
N ARG A 530 10.14 22.27 -6.84
CA ARG A 530 10.18 22.92 -5.52
C ARG A 530 11.57 23.51 -5.27
N GLY A 531 11.60 24.77 -4.86
CA GLY A 531 12.82 25.41 -4.39
C GLY A 531 13.34 24.80 -3.07
N PRO A 532 14.58 25.15 -2.65
CA PRO A 532 15.23 24.57 -1.48
C PRO A 532 14.42 24.72 -0.18
N VAL A 533 13.68 25.82 -0.04
CA VAL A 533 12.87 26.13 1.15
C VAL A 533 11.80 25.07 1.45
N ALA A 534 11.33 24.35 0.43
CA ALA A 534 10.29 23.33 0.59
C ALA A 534 10.76 22.06 1.30
N TYR A 535 12.07 21.87 1.41
CA TYR A 535 12.68 20.68 2.03
C TYR A 535 13.17 20.93 3.45
N LEU A 536 13.16 22.17 3.93
CA LEU A 536 13.69 22.54 5.24
C LEU A 536 12.86 21.98 6.39
N ASP A 537 13.54 21.67 7.51
CA ASP A 537 12.85 21.24 8.74
C ASP A 537 11.93 22.36 9.26
N LYS A 538 10.68 21.98 9.51
CA LYS A 538 9.59 22.86 9.98
C LYS A 538 9.54 23.01 11.49
N ASN A 539 10.36 22.25 12.23
CA ASN A 539 10.53 22.42 13.67
C ASN A 539 11.20 23.77 13.96
N LEU A 540 10.57 24.54 14.84
CA LEU A 540 11.11 25.83 15.26
C LEU A 540 11.71 25.68 16.66
N PRO A 541 12.87 26.30 16.94
CA PRO A 541 13.43 26.29 18.28
C PRO A 541 12.51 27.06 19.23
N SER A 542 12.32 26.50 20.40
CA SER A 542 11.56 27.10 21.48
C SER A 542 12.42 28.08 22.30
N PHE A 543 11.79 29.05 22.94
CA PHE A 543 12.51 29.98 23.83
C PHE A 543 12.89 29.31 25.16
N ASN A 544 12.18 28.24 25.53
CA ASN A 544 12.38 27.47 26.76
C ASN A 544 12.30 25.95 26.47
N PRO A 545 13.33 25.34 25.85
CA PRO A 545 13.30 23.95 25.39
C PRO A 545 13.39 22.89 26.48
N GLN A 546 13.86 23.23 27.67
CA GLN A 546 14.10 22.28 28.76
C GLN A 546 13.02 22.30 29.85
N ALA A 547 12.10 23.28 29.81
CA ALA A 547 11.07 23.43 30.83
C ALA A 547 9.85 22.55 30.55
N GLN A 548 9.30 21.95 31.61
CA GLN A 548 8.05 21.20 31.54
C GLN A 548 6.84 22.14 31.45
N ASP A 549 6.81 23.21 32.25
CA ASP A 549 5.87 24.32 32.08
C ASP A 549 6.58 25.45 31.30
N PRO A 550 6.11 25.82 30.08
CA PRO A 550 6.69 26.89 29.27
C PRO A 550 6.75 28.25 29.96
N SER A 551 5.94 28.46 31.01
CA SER A 551 5.99 29.66 31.81
C SER A 551 7.15 29.67 32.81
N GLU A 552 7.78 28.54 33.16
CA GLU A 552 8.93 28.53 34.07
C GLU A 552 10.01 29.52 33.63
N ASN A 553 10.58 30.26 34.58
CA ASN A 553 11.59 31.30 34.35
C ASN A 553 11.16 32.49 33.47
N VAL A 554 9.92 32.55 33.00
CA VAL A 554 9.36 33.74 32.33
C VAL A 554 8.96 34.77 33.38
N THR A 555 9.46 35.99 33.25
CA THR A 555 9.20 37.11 34.18
C THR A 555 8.35 38.21 33.55
N ARG A 556 8.29 38.29 32.22
CA ARG A 556 7.53 39.30 31.49
C ARG A 556 6.96 38.75 30.19
N LEU A 557 5.72 39.12 29.90
CA LEU A 557 5.06 38.90 28.62
C LEU A 557 4.51 40.24 28.13
N LYS A 558 4.93 40.64 26.93
CA LYS A 558 4.39 41.79 26.22
C LYS A 558 3.72 41.32 24.93
N VAL A 559 2.48 41.74 24.75
CA VAL A 559 1.62 41.43 23.60
C VAL A 559 1.24 42.74 22.94
N VAL A 560 1.52 42.86 21.64
CA VAL A 560 1.14 44.00 20.82
C VAL A 560 0.20 43.51 19.74
N ILE A 561 -1.01 44.07 19.67
CA ILE A 561 -2.04 43.69 18.68
C ILE A 561 -2.61 44.97 18.09
N GLY A 562 -2.50 45.14 16.76
CA GLY A 562 -2.97 46.32 16.06
C GLY A 562 -2.40 47.63 16.63
N GLY A 563 -1.14 47.59 17.10
CA GLY A 563 -0.46 48.70 17.76
C GLY A 563 -0.81 48.92 19.25
N LYS A 564 -1.80 48.20 19.81
CA LYS A 564 -2.14 48.27 21.24
C LYS A 564 -1.24 47.32 22.03
N THR A 565 -0.62 47.82 23.09
CA THR A 565 0.28 47.04 23.95
C THR A 565 -0.42 46.61 25.24
N SER A 566 -0.28 45.33 25.59
CA SER A 566 -0.55 44.79 26.93
C SER A 566 0.70 44.10 27.45
N GLU A 567 1.16 44.49 28.63
CA GLU A 567 2.40 43.99 29.23
C GLU A 567 2.14 43.58 30.67
N VAL A 568 2.56 42.36 31.00
CA VAL A 568 2.44 41.78 32.34
C VAL A 568 3.79 41.28 32.84
N GLU A 569 4.00 41.41 34.14
CA GLU A 569 5.22 40.99 34.83
C GLU A 569 4.91 40.20 36.10
N ARG A 570 5.86 39.36 36.51
CA ARG A 570 5.85 38.70 37.81
C ARG A 570 7.26 38.57 38.36
N GLU A 571 7.36 38.51 39.67
CA GLU A 571 8.64 38.41 40.36
C GLU A 571 9.24 37.00 40.28
N LYS A 572 8.48 35.92 40.26
CA LYS A 572 9.02 34.55 40.20
C LYS A 572 7.94 33.59 39.72
N ALA A 573 8.29 32.33 39.47
CA ALA A 573 7.38 31.36 38.85
C ALA A 573 6.04 31.20 39.61
N ASP A 574 6.06 31.26 40.93
CA ASP A 574 4.90 31.15 41.83
C ASP A 574 4.24 32.49 42.16
N ALA A 575 4.82 33.62 41.74
CA ALA A 575 4.23 34.94 41.96
C ALA A 575 3.09 35.23 40.95
N PRO A 576 2.04 35.95 41.37
CA PRO A 576 0.97 36.36 40.46
C PRO A 576 1.48 37.35 39.41
N TRP A 577 0.93 37.23 38.20
CA TRP A 577 1.15 38.20 37.13
C TRP A 577 0.44 39.52 37.45
N LYS A 578 1.08 40.64 37.09
CA LYS A 578 0.56 42.00 37.28
C LYS A 578 0.69 42.77 35.97
N PHE A 579 -0.31 43.58 35.64
CA PHE A 579 -0.20 44.51 34.52
C PHE A 579 0.82 45.61 34.79
N VAL A 580 1.64 45.89 33.79
CA VAL A 580 2.60 47.00 33.75
C VAL A 580 2.21 48.01 32.67
N SER A 581 1.59 47.55 31.58
CA SER A 581 1.04 48.40 30.53
C SER A 581 -0.25 47.79 29.95
N PRO A 582 -1.26 48.60 29.59
CA PRO A 582 -1.35 50.05 29.80
C PRO A 582 -1.58 50.38 31.29
N LYS A 583 -1.20 51.59 31.73
CA LYS A 583 -1.20 51.99 33.16
C LYS A 583 -2.60 51.90 33.79
N GLU A 584 -3.63 52.14 32.98
CA GLU A 584 -5.04 52.08 33.36
C GLU A 584 -5.49 50.66 33.74
N ARG A 585 -4.73 49.62 33.36
CA ARG A 585 -5.02 48.21 33.68
C ARG A 585 -4.24 47.66 34.89
N THR A 586 -3.37 48.47 35.51
CA THR A 586 -2.51 48.03 36.64
C THR A 586 -3.29 47.52 37.86
N GLY A 587 -4.55 47.96 38.02
CA GLY A 587 -5.45 47.49 39.09
C GLY A 587 -6.18 46.17 38.79
N LEU A 588 -6.05 45.60 37.60
CA LEU A 588 -6.73 44.36 37.22
C LEU A 588 -5.92 43.12 37.60
N ALA A 589 -6.65 42.06 37.95
CA ALA A 589 -6.06 40.73 38.01
C ALA A 589 -5.71 40.22 36.61
N VAL A 590 -4.57 39.52 36.50
CA VAL A 590 -4.14 38.85 35.27
C VAL A 590 -4.53 37.38 35.32
N SER A 591 -5.09 36.86 34.23
CA SER A 591 -5.37 35.43 34.09
C SER A 591 -4.08 34.64 33.87
N ALA A 592 -3.61 33.96 34.91
CA ALA A 592 -2.43 33.11 34.83
C ALA A 592 -2.60 31.94 33.82
N SER A 593 -3.83 31.41 33.65
CA SER A 593 -4.13 30.39 32.66
C SER A 593 -4.00 30.90 31.23
N THR A 594 -4.51 32.11 30.96
CA THR A 594 -4.38 32.72 29.63
C THR A 594 -2.92 33.00 29.29
N VAL A 595 -2.15 33.57 30.23
CA VAL A 595 -0.71 33.79 30.06
C VAL A 595 0.02 32.47 29.77
N ARG A 596 -0.27 31.40 30.53
CA ARG A 596 0.31 30.07 30.28
C ARG A 596 -0.06 29.55 28.87
N GLY A 597 -1.29 29.74 28.42
CA GLY A 597 -1.75 29.32 27.09
C GLY A 597 -0.99 30.02 25.95
N ILE A 598 -0.80 31.34 26.06
CA ILE A 598 -0.01 32.13 25.10
C ILE A 598 1.44 31.64 25.09
N LEU A 599 2.08 31.52 26.26
CA LEU A 599 3.46 31.06 26.38
C LEU A 599 3.64 29.64 25.83
N GLY A 600 2.70 28.73 26.11
CA GLY A 600 2.73 27.36 25.58
C GLY A 600 2.61 27.30 24.06
N THR A 601 1.76 28.15 23.47
CA THR A 601 1.60 28.23 22.01
C THR A 601 2.88 28.74 21.35
N ILE A 602 3.48 29.80 21.89
CA ILE A 602 4.71 30.40 21.37
C ILE A 602 5.93 29.49 21.57
N ASN A 603 6.02 28.80 22.70
CA ASN A 603 7.14 27.88 22.97
C ASN A 603 7.11 26.67 22.03
N ASN A 604 5.93 26.19 21.65
CA ASN A 604 5.75 25.01 20.81
C ASN A 604 5.33 25.36 19.37
N LEU A 605 5.68 26.56 18.91
CA LEU A 605 5.30 27.05 17.59
C LEU A 605 5.85 26.13 16.49
N ARG A 606 5.01 25.75 15.53
CA ARG A 606 5.42 24.93 14.37
C ARG A 606 5.15 25.69 13.08
N ALA A 607 6.08 25.58 12.14
CA ALA A 607 5.85 26.10 10.79
C ALA A 607 4.97 25.13 10.01
N LEU A 608 3.94 25.63 9.32
CA LEU A 608 3.24 24.89 8.27
C LEU A 608 4.14 24.74 7.03
N SER A 609 4.84 25.84 6.70
CA SER A 609 5.80 25.92 5.61
C SER A 609 6.84 27.01 5.89
N ILE A 610 8.00 26.88 5.24
CA ILE A 610 9.02 27.91 5.23
C ILE A 610 8.93 28.60 3.88
N VAL A 611 8.79 29.92 3.90
CA VAL A 611 8.50 30.70 2.69
C VAL A 611 9.68 31.53 2.23
N SER A 612 10.63 31.79 3.14
CA SER A 612 11.92 32.42 2.80
C SER A 612 12.96 32.03 3.84
N GLU A 613 14.17 31.68 3.40
CA GLU A 613 15.34 31.52 4.28
C GLU A 613 15.86 32.87 4.80
N LYS A 614 15.75 33.89 3.95
CA LYS A 614 16.17 35.26 4.24
C LYS A 614 15.35 36.23 3.39
N ALA A 615 14.41 36.91 4.02
CA ALA A 615 13.60 37.93 3.36
C ALA A 615 14.34 39.28 3.33
N THR A 616 14.24 39.99 2.21
CA THR A 616 14.67 41.39 2.13
C THR A 616 13.69 42.31 2.88
N ASP A 617 14.12 43.51 3.24
CA ASP A 617 13.26 44.49 3.92
C ASP A 617 12.00 44.82 3.11
N VAL A 618 12.09 44.82 1.77
CA VAL A 618 10.94 45.06 0.89
C VAL A 618 9.94 43.91 1.00
N GLN A 619 10.40 42.65 1.06
CA GLN A 619 9.54 41.49 1.22
C GLN A 619 8.92 41.42 2.61
N LEU A 620 9.71 41.73 3.66
CA LEU A 620 9.20 41.82 5.03
C LEU A 620 8.08 42.87 5.15
N ASP A 621 8.17 43.98 4.43
CA ASP A 621 7.15 45.03 4.40
C ASP A 621 5.93 44.63 3.54
N LYS A 622 6.17 44.45 2.24
CA LYS A 622 5.11 44.36 1.23
C LYS A 622 4.48 42.97 1.16
N ASP A 623 5.28 41.92 1.21
CA ASP A 623 4.80 40.56 0.96
C ASP A 623 4.30 39.91 2.26
N PHE A 624 5.06 40.07 3.34
CA PHE A 624 4.80 39.36 4.59
C PHE A 624 4.16 40.24 5.67
N GLY A 625 4.29 41.57 5.61
CA GLY A 625 3.80 42.47 6.66
C GLY A 625 4.45 42.23 8.02
N LEU A 626 5.71 41.79 8.04
CA LEU A 626 6.53 41.52 9.21
C LEU A 626 7.44 42.69 9.60
N LYS A 627 7.56 43.72 8.76
CA LYS A 627 8.27 44.96 9.11
C LYS A 627 7.48 45.81 10.11
N THR A 628 6.17 45.85 9.96
CA THR A 628 5.21 46.42 10.92
C THR A 628 4.14 45.38 11.21
N PRO A 629 4.45 44.38 12.06
CA PRO A 629 3.57 43.24 12.28
C PRO A 629 2.26 43.68 12.95
N ALA A 630 1.16 43.04 12.53
CA ALA A 630 -0.14 43.26 13.15
C ALA A 630 -0.15 42.75 14.60
N THR A 631 0.55 41.63 14.84
CA THR A 631 0.68 41.03 16.16
C THR A 631 2.16 40.74 16.47
N GLN A 632 2.62 41.15 17.65
CA GLN A 632 3.97 40.93 18.14
C GLN A 632 3.93 40.40 19.57
N ILE A 633 4.64 39.32 19.84
CA ILE A 633 4.76 38.72 21.17
C ILE A 633 6.22 38.80 21.60
N VAL A 634 6.44 39.33 22.79
CA VAL A 634 7.77 39.48 23.38
C VAL A 634 7.77 38.80 24.74
N VAL A 635 8.61 37.78 24.88
CA VAL A 635 8.77 36.98 26.10
C VAL A 635 10.11 37.31 26.72
N THR A 636 10.14 37.60 28.02
CA THR A 636 11.40 37.76 28.77
C THR A 636 11.58 36.64 29.78
N THR A 637 12.72 35.96 29.69
CA THR A 637 13.15 34.91 30.63
C THR A 637 14.26 35.42 31.53
N GLY A 638 14.28 35.03 32.81
CA GLY A 638 15.28 35.48 33.79
C GLY A 638 14.99 36.86 34.38
N LYS A 639 15.89 37.36 35.23
CA LYS A 639 15.78 38.67 35.89
C LYS A 639 17.01 39.54 35.67
N ASP A 640 16.80 40.85 35.75
CA ASP A 640 17.85 41.87 35.80
C ASP A 640 18.93 41.65 34.72
N LYS A 641 20.18 41.43 35.13
CA LYS A 641 21.33 41.25 34.22
C LYS A 641 21.32 39.93 33.44
N GLU A 642 20.49 38.96 33.83
CA GLU A 642 20.34 37.66 33.17
C GLU A 642 19.09 37.61 32.27
N ALA A 643 18.34 38.72 32.16
CA ALA A 643 17.13 38.79 31.37
C ALA A 643 17.43 38.61 29.86
N LYS A 644 16.76 37.65 29.23
CA LYS A 644 16.82 37.40 27.79
C LYS A 644 15.45 37.60 27.16
N THR A 645 15.42 38.33 26.04
CA THR A 645 14.19 38.66 25.30
C THR A 645 14.06 37.81 24.05
N TRP A 646 12.85 37.32 23.80
CA TRP A 646 12.49 36.49 22.66
C TRP A 646 11.28 37.11 21.96
N GLU A 647 11.45 37.48 20.70
CA GLU A 647 10.43 38.21 19.94
C GLU A 647 9.92 37.39 18.76
N PHE A 648 8.60 37.39 18.63
CA PHE A 648 7.83 36.70 17.61
C PHE A 648 6.93 37.73 16.92
N SER A 649 7.04 37.81 15.60
CA SER A 649 6.25 38.72 14.78
C SER A 649 5.30 37.93 13.89
N PHE A 650 4.07 38.40 13.78
CA PHE A 650 3.00 37.82 12.96
C PHE A 650 2.45 38.88 12.01
N GLY A 651 2.51 38.57 10.71
CA GLY A 651 2.26 39.48 9.61
C GLY A 651 0.92 39.22 8.93
N LYS A 652 0.93 39.34 7.59
CA LYS A 652 -0.25 39.16 6.74
C LYS A 652 -0.70 37.71 6.66
N GLU A 653 -1.96 37.53 6.29
CA GLU A 653 -2.50 36.23 5.88
C GLU A 653 -1.73 35.71 4.66
N THR A 654 -1.47 34.40 4.63
CA THR A 654 -0.84 33.74 3.49
C THR A 654 -1.72 33.82 2.24
N VAL A 655 -1.12 33.79 1.06
CA VAL A 655 -1.85 33.92 -0.22
C VAL A 655 -2.95 32.85 -0.40
N ASP A 656 -2.69 31.63 0.07
CA ASP A 656 -3.62 30.50 0.05
C ASP A 656 -4.67 30.55 1.18
N LYS A 657 -4.59 31.55 2.06
CA LYS A 657 -5.45 31.70 3.23
C LYS A 657 -5.38 30.48 4.16
N SER A 658 -4.26 29.78 4.23
CA SER A 658 -4.07 28.67 5.18
C SER A 658 -3.55 29.13 6.54
N GLY A 659 -2.98 30.35 6.62
CA GLY A 659 -2.23 30.78 7.78
C GLY A 659 -1.84 32.25 7.78
N LEU A 660 -0.86 32.61 8.62
CA LEU A 660 -0.18 33.91 8.58
C LEU A 660 1.32 33.74 8.48
N TYR A 661 1.98 34.73 7.87
CA TYR A 661 3.42 34.83 7.90
C TYR A 661 3.93 35.18 9.30
N ALA A 662 5.02 34.57 9.71
CA ALA A 662 5.61 34.72 11.02
C ALA A 662 7.14 34.69 10.98
N LYS A 663 7.76 35.28 12.01
CA LYS A 663 9.22 35.34 12.17
C LYS A 663 9.62 35.35 13.64
N GLN A 664 10.70 34.65 13.95
CA GLN A 664 11.43 34.74 15.22
C GLN A 664 12.60 35.73 15.02
N SER A 665 12.76 36.70 15.91
CA SER A 665 13.75 37.78 15.72
C SER A 665 15.21 37.31 15.64
N TRP A 666 15.52 36.17 16.26
CA TRP A 666 16.85 35.56 16.26
C TRP A 666 17.11 34.63 15.05
N ARG A 667 16.19 34.55 14.09
CA ARG A 667 16.33 33.76 12.86
C ARG A 667 16.06 34.62 11.64
N GLU A 668 16.75 34.35 10.53
CA GLU A 668 16.55 35.11 9.29
C GLU A 668 15.29 34.69 8.54
N MET A 669 14.87 33.43 8.68
CA MET A 669 13.76 32.85 7.92
C MET A 669 12.39 33.46 8.24
N VAL A 670 11.51 33.37 7.24
CA VAL A 670 10.09 33.65 7.33
C VAL A 670 9.33 32.35 7.07
N PHE A 671 8.35 32.07 7.90
CA PHE A 671 7.54 30.84 7.83
C PHE A 671 6.05 31.18 7.93
N ALA A 672 5.19 30.23 7.58
CA ALA A 672 3.76 30.32 7.79
C ALA A 672 3.34 29.49 9.01
N ILE A 673 2.34 29.97 9.75
CA ILE A 673 1.72 29.29 10.90
C ILE A 673 0.22 29.10 10.67
N ASP A 674 -0.43 28.24 11.44
CA ASP A 674 -1.87 27.99 11.30
C ASP A 674 -2.74 29.18 11.75
N LYS A 675 -3.99 29.19 11.29
CA LYS A 675 -4.99 30.23 11.58
C LYS A 675 -5.52 30.26 13.01
N LEU A 676 -5.36 29.19 13.78
CA LEU A 676 -5.85 29.13 15.17
C LEU A 676 -4.85 29.74 16.13
N THR A 677 -3.57 29.72 15.80
CA THR A 677 -2.51 30.33 16.62
C THR A 677 -2.85 31.78 17.05
N PRO A 678 -3.20 32.72 16.16
CA PRO A 678 -3.56 34.08 16.56
C PRO A 678 -4.71 34.17 17.56
N GLN A 679 -5.72 33.29 17.46
CA GLN A 679 -6.86 33.32 18.39
C GLN A 679 -6.41 33.12 19.84
N THR A 680 -5.43 32.25 20.06
CA THR A 680 -4.82 32.06 21.38
C THR A 680 -3.93 33.22 21.78
N LEU A 681 -3.14 33.77 20.84
CA LEU A 681 -2.22 34.88 21.11
C LEU A 681 -2.94 36.20 21.42
N GLU A 682 -4.15 36.37 20.90
CA GLU A 682 -4.98 37.56 21.04
C GLU A 682 -6.01 37.46 22.19
N ALA A 683 -5.94 36.39 22.99
CA ALA A 683 -6.82 36.19 24.14
C ALA A 683 -6.66 37.30 25.19
N GLU A 684 -7.76 37.69 25.85
CA GLU A 684 -7.74 38.71 26.89
C GLU A 684 -6.96 38.22 28.12
N ILE A 685 -5.87 38.94 28.42
CA ILE A 685 -4.93 38.62 29.50
C ILE A 685 -5.51 38.98 30.86
N ALA A 686 -6.45 39.93 30.93
CA ALA A 686 -7.16 40.25 32.17
C ALA A 686 -8.02 39.07 32.62
N ASP A 687 -8.12 38.86 33.93
CA ASP A 687 -9.08 37.89 34.46
C ASP A 687 -10.50 38.35 34.16
N THR A 688 -11.30 37.47 33.57
CA THR A 688 -12.67 37.76 33.16
C THR A 688 -13.67 37.46 34.26
N VAL A 689 -13.29 36.74 35.34
CA VAL A 689 -14.23 36.39 36.42
C VAL A 689 -14.49 37.61 37.31
N LEU A 690 -15.76 38.07 37.35
CA LEU A 690 -16.09 39.33 38.04
C LEU A 690 -16.01 39.23 39.56
N PHE A 691 -16.32 38.06 40.11
CA PHE A 691 -16.45 37.84 41.56
C PHE A 691 -15.68 36.58 41.98
N ALA A 692 -14.45 36.45 41.50
CA ALA A 692 -13.60 35.28 41.76
C ALA A 692 -13.49 34.98 43.27
N GLY A 693 -13.65 33.69 43.62
CA GLY A 693 -13.48 33.19 44.98
C GLY A 693 -14.64 33.43 45.94
N ILE A 694 -15.77 34.00 45.50
CA ILE A 694 -16.93 34.21 46.37
C ILE A 694 -17.71 32.91 46.56
N ASP A 695 -17.86 32.50 47.82
CA ASP A 695 -18.75 31.42 48.23
C ASP A 695 -20.16 31.95 48.47
N ILE A 696 -21.12 31.46 47.69
CA ILE A 696 -22.53 31.89 47.74
C ILE A 696 -23.15 31.59 49.11
N ALA A 697 -22.69 30.55 49.81
CA ALA A 697 -23.19 30.22 51.16
C ALA A 697 -22.83 31.30 52.18
N LYS A 698 -21.76 32.07 51.93
CA LYS A 698 -21.28 33.14 52.81
C LYS A 698 -21.90 34.51 52.50
N ILE A 699 -22.74 34.63 51.48
CA ILE A 699 -23.43 35.90 51.19
C ILE A 699 -24.49 36.14 52.28
N GLU A 700 -24.37 37.27 52.98
CA GLU A 700 -25.20 37.63 54.14
C GLU A 700 -26.33 38.59 53.77
N THR A 701 -26.07 39.51 52.84
CA THR A 701 -27.06 40.46 52.33
C THR A 701 -27.02 40.51 50.81
N PHE A 702 -28.17 40.76 50.19
CA PHE A 702 -28.27 40.98 48.75
C PHE A 702 -29.33 42.05 48.50
N LYS A 703 -28.95 43.09 47.77
CA LYS A 703 -29.80 44.21 47.40
C LYS A 703 -29.75 44.41 45.90
N ILE A 704 -30.92 44.59 45.31
CA ILE A 704 -31.08 44.92 43.89
C ILE A 704 -31.98 46.15 43.74
N VAL A 705 -31.50 47.12 42.97
CA VAL A 705 -32.22 48.36 42.64
C VAL A 705 -32.33 48.44 41.12
N GLY A 706 -33.56 48.38 40.58
CA GLY A 706 -33.78 48.32 39.13
C GLY A 706 -35.25 48.33 38.74
N TRP A 707 -35.59 47.63 37.65
CA TRP A 707 -36.97 47.42 37.15
C TRP A 707 -37.77 48.66 36.74
N ARG A 708 -37.14 49.84 36.59
CA ARG A 708 -37.85 51.09 36.21
C ARG A 708 -38.80 50.92 35.01
N ALA A 709 -38.41 50.13 34.01
CA ALA A 709 -39.22 49.87 32.83
C ALA A 709 -40.57 49.18 33.13
N VAL A 710 -40.68 48.45 34.25
CA VAL A 710 -41.85 47.66 34.65
C VAL A 710 -42.61 48.34 35.80
N THR A 711 -41.89 48.99 36.72
CA THR A 711 -42.46 49.60 37.93
C THR A 711 -42.68 51.12 37.81
N GLY A 712 -42.26 51.75 36.71
CA GLY A 712 -42.37 53.20 36.47
C GLY A 712 -41.29 54.04 37.18
N SER A 713 -40.82 53.60 38.34
CA SER A 713 -39.69 54.15 39.12
C SER A 713 -38.77 53.03 39.61
N PRO A 714 -37.49 53.30 39.96
CA PRO A 714 -36.60 52.27 40.48
C PRO A 714 -37.18 51.55 41.71
N PHE A 715 -37.30 50.22 41.63
CA PHE A 715 -37.75 49.37 42.72
C PHE A 715 -36.53 48.79 43.46
N THR A 716 -36.56 48.81 44.79
CA THR A 716 -35.52 48.24 45.65
C THR A 716 -36.03 46.95 46.30
N LEU A 717 -35.30 45.86 46.10
CA LEU A 717 -35.43 44.63 46.88
C LEU A 717 -34.15 44.46 47.70
N ASP A 718 -34.26 44.60 49.02
CA ASP A 718 -33.16 44.45 49.98
C ASP A 718 -33.41 43.20 50.82
N LEU A 719 -32.50 42.24 50.78
CA LEU A 719 -32.61 40.92 51.39
C LEU A 719 -31.49 40.68 52.40
N GLU A 720 -31.82 39.95 53.45
CA GLU A 720 -30.86 39.41 54.42
C GLU A 720 -31.04 37.92 54.61
N ARG A 721 -29.93 37.23 54.91
CA ARG A 721 -29.95 35.81 55.24
C ARG A 721 -30.10 35.65 56.75
N LYS A 722 -31.21 35.02 57.18
CA LYS A 722 -31.49 34.70 58.59
C LYS A 722 -31.76 33.20 58.71
N GLN A 723 -31.01 32.52 59.59
CA GLN A 723 -31.12 31.07 59.80
C GLN A 723 -31.07 30.26 58.48
N GLY A 724 -30.21 30.68 57.54
CA GLY A 724 -30.03 30.00 56.25
C GLY A 724 -31.06 30.33 55.16
N LYS A 725 -32.12 31.09 55.45
CA LYS A 725 -33.15 31.50 54.47
C LYS A 725 -33.07 32.99 54.15
N TRP A 726 -33.44 33.35 52.92
CA TRP A 726 -33.52 34.75 52.49
C TRP A 726 -34.83 35.39 52.96
N GLN A 727 -34.75 36.59 53.54
CA GLN A 727 -35.89 37.40 53.98
C GLN A 727 -35.77 38.83 53.45
N ALA A 728 -36.89 39.44 53.08
CA ALA A 728 -36.90 40.83 52.61
C ALA A 728 -36.85 41.83 53.78
N LYS A 729 -35.83 42.70 53.77
CA LYS A 729 -35.77 43.92 54.58
C LYS A 729 -36.65 45.02 53.99
N ALA A 730 -36.62 45.16 52.67
CA ALA A 730 -37.41 46.15 51.95
C ALA A 730 -37.84 45.60 50.57
N PRO A 731 -39.13 45.72 50.19
CA PRO A 731 -40.25 46.15 51.04
C PRO A 731 -40.56 45.10 52.12
N MET A 732 -41.03 45.56 53.29
CA MET A 732 -41.42 44.66 54.38
C MET A 732 -42.52 43.69 53.91
N ASN A 733 -42.48 42.45 54.40
CA ASN A 733 -43.44 41.37 54.09
C ASN A 733 -43.45 40.90 52.62
N PHE A 734 -42.44 41.22 51.80
CA PHE A 734 -42.29 40.63 50.48
C PHE A 734 -41.90 39.14 50.62
N ALA A 735 -42.74 38.23 50.11
CA ALA A 735 -42.44 36.80 50.13
C ALA A 735 -41.25 36.47 49.23
N ILE A 736 -40.29 35.69 49.76
CA ILE A 736 -39.04 35.36 49.07
C ILE A 736 -38.90 33.85 48.86
N ASP A 737 -38.65 33.46 47.61
CA ASP A 737 -38.16 32.15 47.24
C ASP A 737 -36.63 32.11 47.39
N THR A 738 -36.17 31.42 48.44
CA THR A 738 -34.73 31.28 48.74
C THR A 738 -33.98 30.61 47.58
N GLY A 739 -34.58 29.64 46.90
CA GLY A 739 -33.94 28.92 45.80
C GLY A 739 -33.74 29.80 44.56
N LYS A 740 -34.69 30.68 44.24
CA LYS A 740 -34.54 31.66 43.15
C LYS A 740 -33.46 32.70 43.44
N VAL A 741 -33.34 33.16 44.69
CA VAL A 741 -32.26 34.08 45.10
C VAL A 741 -30.89 33.39 45.03
N ASP A 742 -30.76 32.19 45.60
CA ASP A 742 -29.50 31.44 45.58
C ASP A 742 -29.05 31.11 44.15
N LYS A 743 -29.98 30.71 43.27
CA LYS A 743 -29.71 30.49 41.85
C LYS A 743 -29.23 31.76 41.16
N PHE A 744 -29.90 32.89 41.37
CA PHE A 744 -29.52 34.15 40.76
C PHE A 744 -28.14 34.61 41.23
N LEU A 745 -27.86 34.52 42.54
CA LEU A 745 -26.54 34.83 43.09
C LEU A 745 -25.46 33.89 42.54
N ALA A 746 -25.77 32.61 42.31
CA ALA A 746 -24.85 31.69 41.65
C ALA A 746 -24.53 32.10 40.21
N ASP A 747 -25.53 32.55 39.44
CA ASP A 747 -25.34 33.03 38.07
C ASP A 747 -24.52 34.34 38.08
N VAL A 748 -24.71 35.23 39.07
CA VAL A 748 -23.95 36.48 39.23
C VAL A 748 -22.50 36.25 39.67
N THR A 749 -22.24 35.37 40.65
CA THR A 749 -20.88 35.14 41.16
C THR A 749 -20.00 34.37 40.17
N ASN A 750 -20.60 33.54 39.31
CA ASN A 750 -19.90 32.84 38.21
C ASN A 750 -19.78 33.67 36.93
N LEU A 751 -20.23 34.92 36.94
CA LEU A 751 -20.27 35.76 35.75
C LEU A 751 -18.87 36.11 35.25
N ARG A 752 -18.74 36.14 33.92
CA ARG A 752 -17.52 36.53 33.22
C ARG A 752 -17.78 37.75 32.35
N ALA A 753 -16.79 38.65 32.28
CA ALA A 753 -16.73 39.68 31.26
C ALA A 753 -16.60 39.03 29.88
N GLU A 754 -17.45 39.43 28.93
CA GLU A 754 -17.36 39.00 27.54
C GLU A 754 -16.38 39.86 26.75
N LYS A 755 -16.41 41.17 26.99
CA LYS A 755 -15.47 42.15 26.42
C LYS A 755 -15.20 43.26 27.42
N PHE A 756 -13.99 43.78 27.39
CA PHE A 756 -13.63 45.02 28.06
C PHE A 756 -13.75 46.19 27.07
N ILE A 757 -14.64 47.14 27.36
CA ILE A 757 -14.97 48.26 26.48
C ILE A 757 -14.02 49.44 26.72
N SER A 758 -13.80 49.80 27.99
CA SER A 758 -12.91 50.90 28.37
C SER A 758 -12.38 50.74 29.79
N PHE A 759 -11.24 51.39 30.07
CA PHE A 759 -10.63 51.46 31.39
C PHE A 759 -10.24 52.89 31.74
N GLY A 760 -10.43 53.29 32.99
CA GLY A 760 -10.02 54.61 33.50
C GLY A 760 -10.74 55.80 32.84
N THR A 761 -11.68 55.54 31.93
CA THR A 761 -12.50 56.56 31.28
C THR A 761 -13.78 56.75 32.10
N PRO A 762 -14.20 58.00 32.39
CA PRO A 762 -15.47 58.25 33.02
C PRO A 762 -16.62 57.59 32.23
N VAL A 763 -17.55 57.01 32.97
CA VAL A 763 -18.80 56.47 32.43
C VAL A 763 -19.53 57.58 31.70
N LYS A 764 -19.98 57.30 30.47
CA LYS A 764 -20.75 58.27 29.70
C LYS A 764 -22.24 58.20 30.11
N PRO A 765 -22.97 59.33 30.15
CA PRO A 765 -24.38 59.34 30.53
C PRO A 765 -25.26 58.42 29.67
N ASP A 766 -24.94 58.22 28.39
CA ASP A 766 -25.67 57.36 27.45
C ASP A 766 -25.51 55.86 27.70
N GLN A 767 -24.64 55.47 28.66
CA GLN A 767 -24.47 54.08 29.09
C GLN A 767 -25.49 53.64 30.16
N ASN A 768 -26.32 54.56 30.68
CA ASN A 768 -27.49 54.29 31.54
C ASN A 768 -27.23 53.42 32.78
N PHE A 769 -26.10 53.60 33.49
CA PHE A 769 -25.82 52.85 34.73
C PHE A 769 -26.65 53.31 35.95
N ASP A 770 -27.25 54.51 35.90
CA ASP A 770 -28.13 55.01 36.94
C ASP A 770 -29.48 54.28 36.89
N PRO A 771 -29.98 53.68 37.99
CA PRO A 771 -31.32 53.09 38.04
C PRO A 771 -32.45 54.03 37.62
N VAL A 772 -32.31 55.35 37.89
CA VAL A 772 -33.24 56.36 37.43
C VAL A 772 -33.22 56.46 35.90
N GLN A 773 -32.11 56.17 35.24
CA GLN A 773 -32.02 56.15 33.77
C GLN A 773 -32.25 54.74 33.18
N GLY A 774 -32.66 53.77 34.00
CA GLY A 774 -32.95 52.39 33.57
C GLY A 774 -31.84 51.38 33.85
N GLY A 775 -30.77 51.78 34.54
CA GLY A 775 -29.74 50.87 35.03
C GLY A 775 -30.23 49.92 36.13
N THR A 776 -29.39 48.96 36.51
CA THR A 776 -29.63 48.06 37.63
C THR A 776 -28.40 47.95 38.52
N ILE A 777 -28.55 48.15 39.82
CA ILE A 777 -27.48 47.97 40.80
C ILE A 777 -27.75 46.71 41.60
N LEU A 778 -26.76 45.82 41.67
CA LEU A 778 -26.70 44.67 42.56
C LEU A 778 -25.62 44.92 43.62
N GLU A 779 -25.95 44.77 44.88
CA GLU A 779 -25.05 44.93 46.02
C GLU A 779 -25.18 43.72 46.94
N PHE A 780 -24.06 43.15 47.40
CA PHE A 780 -24.10 42.05 48.36
C PHE A 780 -22.88 42.07 49.29
N THR A 781 -23.06 41.58 50.53
CA THR A 781 -21.97 41.43 51.50
C THR A 781 -21.65 39.95 51.70
N VAL A 782 -20.36 39.64 51.87
CA VAL A 782 -19.86 38.27 52.05
C VAL A 782 -19.17 38.17 53.40
N SER A 783 -19.55 37.15 54.18
CA SER A 783 -18.96 36.86 55.48
C SER A 783 -17.45 36.66 55.35
N GLY A 784 -16.68 37.46 56.09
CA GLY A 784 -15.22 37.44 56.09
C GLY A 784 -14.55 38.26 54.96
N GLU A 785 -15.31 38.84 54.02
CA GLU A 785 -14.78 39.85 53.09
C GLU A 785 -15.02 41.27 53.63
N LYS A 786 -14.09 42.20 53.37
CA LYS A 786 -14.27 43.61 53.70
C LYS A 786 -14.95 44.35 52.54
N GLY A 787 -16.07 45.01 52.83
CA GLY A 787 -16.77 45.89 51.89
C GLY A 787 -17.98 45.24 51.19
N VAL A 788 -18.75 46.07 50.49
CA VAL A 788 -19.90 45.64 49.69
C VAL A 788 -19.42 45.30 48.28
N GLN A 789 -19.77 44.11 47.79
CA GLN A 789 -19.56 43.75 46.40
C GLN A 789 -20.68 44.34 45.55
N LYS A 790 -20.33 44.92 44.41
CA LYS A 790 -21.27 45.69 43.58
C LYS A 790 -21.14 45.29 42.12
N LEU A 791 -22.27 45.04 41.47
CA LEU A 791 -22.40 44.96 40.01
C LEU A 791 -23.41 45.99 39.56
N THR A 792 -23.02 46.89 38.67
CA THR A 792 -23.94 47.86 38.06
C THR A 792 -24.09 47.50 36.60
N LEU A 793 -25.33 47.25 36.17
CA LEU A 793 -25.72 47.01 34.79
C LEU A 793 -26.26 48.30 34.18
N GLY A 794 -25.78 48.62 32.99
CA GLY A 794 -26.22 49.76 32.20
C GLY A 794 -27.12 49.32 31.05
N LYS A 795 -27.02 50.08 29.95
CA LYS A 795 -27.73 49.80 28.70
C LYS A 795 -27.39 48.42 28.14
N ALA A 796 -28.38 47.77 27.53
CA ALA A 796 -28.17 46.56 26.72
C ALA A 796 -27.53 46.89 25.37
N GLU A 797 -26.55 46.10 24.96
CA GLU A 797 -25.89 46.13 23.66
C GLU A 797 -25.94 44.74 23.04
N GLY A 798 -26.90 44.52 22.13
CA GLY A 798 -27.15 43.19 21.57
C GLY A 798 -27.71 42.23 22.63
N ASP A 799 -26.99 41.13 22.89
CA ASP A 799 -27.29 40.09 23.88
C ASP A 799 -26.50 40.25 25.20
N ALA A 800 -25.87 41.39 25.40
CA ALA A 800 -25.10 41.72 26.60
C ALA A 800 -25.57 43.02 27.26
N PHE A 801 -25.30 43.16 28.55
CA PHE A 801 -25.38 44.44 29.25
C PHE A 801 -23.99 45.07 29.37
N LEU A 802 -23.89 46.39 29.23
CA LEU A 802 -22.77 47.12 29.79
C LEU A 802 -22.76 46.93 31.31
N ALA A 803 -21.60 46.72 31.91
CA ALA A 803 -21.46 46.47 33.34
C ALA A 803 -20.22 47.12 33.96
N GLN A 804 -20.31 47.40 35.26
CA GLN A 804 -19.18 47.76 36.13
C GLN A 804 -19.22 46.88 37.39
N ALA A 805 -18.09 46.32 37.80
CA ALA A 805 -17.98 45.43 38.95
C ALA A 805 -16.96 45.92 39.98
N SER A 806 -17.24 45.73 41.28
CA SER A 806 -16.37 46.19 42.37
C SER A 806 -14.98 45.56 42.36
N LYS A 807 -14.86 44.25 42.05
CA LYS A 807 -13.57 43.55 41.94
C LYS A 807 -12.84 43.79 40.61
N ILE A 808 -13.46 44.51 39.66
CA ILE A 808 -12.85 44.96 38.39
C ILE A 808 -13.07 46.48 38.26
N SER A 809 -12.55 47.21 39.24
CA SER A 809 -12.77 48.67 39.35
C SER A 809 -12.18 49.43 38.16
N GLY A 810 -12.87 50.50 37.75
CA GLY A 810 -12.43 51.39 36.68
C GLY A 810 -12.63 50.84 35.25
N ALA A 811 -13.19 49.64 35.11
CA ALA A 811 -13.52 49.03 33.81
C ALA A 811 -15.00 49.19 33.47
N VAL A 812 -15.29 49.41 32.19
CA VAL A 812 -16.60 49.13 31.61
C VAL A 812 -16.46 47.85 30.79
N ILE A 813 -17.30 46.86 31.11
CA ILE A 813 -17.29 45.54 30.49
C ILE A 813 -18.66 45.24 29.88
N THR A 814 -18.74 44.16 29.12
CA THR A 814 -20.00 43.54 28.72
C THR A 814 -20.19 42.22 29.46
N VAL A 815 -21.42 41.90 29.82
CA VAL A 815 -21.80 40.66 30.49
C VAL A 815 -23.07 40.09 29.85
N LYS A 816 -23.19 38.76 29.79
CA LYS A 816 -24.34 38.09 29.17
C LYS A 816 -25.66 38.53 29.80
N GLN A 817 -26.58 39.03 28.97
CA GLN A 817 -27.92 39.43 29.41
C GLN A 817 -28.74 38.23 29.92
N ALA A 818 -28.49 37.03 29.39
CA ALA A 818 -29.20 35.81 29.77
C ALA A 818 -29.09 35.49 31.28
N ALA A 819 -27.98 35.84 31.93
CA ALA A 819 -27.79 35.65 33.37
C ALA A 819 -28.77 36.48 34.22
N PHE A 820 -29.35 37.54 33.64
CA PHE A 820 -30.18 38.50 34.35
C PHE A 820 -31.63 38.52 33.89
N THR A 821 -31.89 38.12 32.64
CA THR A 821 -33.19 38.31 31.99
C THR A 821 -34.38 37.79 32.82
N PRO A 822 -34.35 36.58 33.43
CA PRO A 822 -35.45 36.11 34.24
C PRO A 822 -35.69 36.99 35.48
N ALA A 823 -34.62 37.37 36.18
CA ALA A 823 -34.67 38.17 37.40
C ALA A 823 -35.05 39.63 37.15
N LEU A 824 -34.63 40.19 36.01
CA LEU A 824 -34.92 41.58 35.65
C LEU A 824 -36.27 41.77 34.94
N ALA A 825 -36.98 40.68 34.61
CA ALA A 825 -38.30 40.76 33.96
C ALA A 825 -39.35 41.41 34.87
N LYS A 826 -39.33 41.12 36.18
CA LYS A 826 -40.19 41.76 37.20
C LYS A 826 -39.67 41.46 38.60
N PRO A 827 -39.86 42.34 39.60
CA PRO A 827 -39.45 42.05 40.99
C PRO A 827 -40.07 40.76 41.55
N ALA A 828 -41.29 40.43 41.12
CA ALA A 828 -42.01 39.21 41.51
C ALA A 828 -41.31 37.90 41.07
N PHE A 829 -40.23 37.95 40.28
CA PHE A 829 -39.40 36.77 40.01
C PHE A 829 -38.91 36.11 41.30
N PHE A 830 -38.54 36.89 42.32
CA PHE A 830 -38.04 36.38 43.59
C PHE A 830 -39.14 35.93 44.56
N ASN A 831 -40.41 36.03 44.18
CA ASN A 831 -41.55 35.53 44.95
C ASN A 831 -41.81 34.05 44.59
N PRO A 832 -42.23 33.19 45.53
CA PRO A 832 -42.58 31.79 45.28
C PRO A 832 -43.42 31.54 44.03
#